data_AF-A0A5N6QCI5-F1
#
_entry.id   AF-A0A5N6QCI5-F1
#
_cell.length_a   1.000
_cell.length_b   1.000
_cell.length_c   1.000
_cell.angle_alpha   90.00
_cell.angle_beta   90.00
_cell.angle_gamma   90.00
#
_symmetry.space_group_name_H-M   'P 1'
#
loop_
_entity.id
_entity.type
_entity.pdbx_description
1 polymer ?
#
loop_
_entity_poly.entity_id
_entity_poly.type
_entity_poly.pdbx_seq_one_letter_code
_entity_poly.pdbx_strand_id
1 'polypeptide(L)'
;MPADQPWDYDGFTGQVDLDDFGPLQSAAGHSRSRTVSEDIDEADWLARPLVRSSSPDLTWTRSRNVGPASRFLFTTPLGWQLYVAFLAMALAAAELGTMLLHRLVLFTYPVTLTFYQLLAIHVFLLFLASFTRLCRPIFSCIGLAGLAAPSRVKPFRPFQPLHVLPWWANSILQLVYPLRASWDGIAGGGPGELDLAVIKHILPLVIVFVAKVALGNVALAFSAVPKFTLAHIHALPLTLGFTYVLQKTSLSLATLSSSLIATLNLLIASVQSGGPAPRDAIVASVISGILDGLFPVLLVNAYQYLLREAIAEQEHPSARRSRDSYDPHSNYQAHFAEQPTGLVHWRLLHYISLLSPVVLFPILVLTGEIKDMQENCYVLDTKRFWNPAIGAFFCTLASFILTPLFTAATGATVTGFWPVPRQALQLAVTNPNMPVHSWVGVALCWLSSIWFVAVRWVTPPPDKILCCKLANESALTYVPRGATGLTSSDSVHNLSGSFFPFGGTASPRSVPGARSPSHVHPRYPEKRKLCGEKPPVRNGRIAARDWFMPWAFGQMHSAQRSMLRPRFAGSKRPVIKMKITELKEFARTEYAGDLWQQTRAASTVDFKYLEGFAYGVTGGGNAAPVYPSTIQELASYLGDSQPRNIVISKTFNFINSEGRVSSSNNGCRPSSNTCPCTSSHPTGCGQDAINANNWCDPSYPKLTLTYDKAGVQGITITSNKSLIGDGAAAVIRGKGLRIANGAKNVIVQNVAITELNPQYIWGGDAITLDNTDLVWIDHVTVSLTGRQQLVLGNGPSNRVSVTNNVFDGRTSWSASCDGDHYWTIYLTGSSDKVTLKNNYIHNTSGRGPKIAQNTLVHAVNNYWSNLSGHAFDASSSGAVVLAEGNVFEDVDTPLLAGGNGPVYVAYSSNVGQCQSALGRECVPNSLSNSGAFNGVNAADVMTAFKNSGTIASAKAVGRVRDSVVANSGAGNV
;
A
#
# COMPACT_ATOMS: atom_id res chain seq x y z
N MET A 1 34.61 -60.88 13.16
CA MET A 1 33.94 -60.67 14.45
C MET A 1 34.25 -59.26 14.92
N PRO A 2 33.26 -58.46 15.30
CA PRO A 2 32.02 -58.11 14.57
C PRO A 2 31.91 -56.55 14.52
N ALA A 3 30.94 -55.86 13.94
CA ALA A 3 29.78 -56.10 13.05
C ALA A 3 29.27 -54.66 12.74
N ASP A 4 29.16 -54.27 11.48
CA ASP A 4 27.93 -54.30 10.67
C ASP A 4 27.05 -53.05 10.87
N GLN A 5 27.02 -52.21 9.82
CA GLN A 5 25.75 -51.61 9.42
C GLN A 5 24.86 -52.73 8.87
N PRO A 6 23.54 -52.65 9.12
CA PRO A 6 22.66 -52.72 7.96
C PRO A 6 21.48 -51.75 8.03
N TRP A 7 21.03 -51.43 6.84
CA TRP A 7 19.70 -50.92 6.53
C TRP A 7 18.67 -52.03 6.79
N ASP A 8 17.52 -51.71 7.39
CA ASP A 8 16.27 -52.28 6.87
C ASP A 8 15.00 -51.51 7.30
N TYR A 9 14.05 -51.57 6.39
CA TYR A 9 12.68 -51.05 6.43
C TYR A 9 11.80 -51.80 7.44
N ASP A 10 10.89 -51.11 8.13
CA ASP A 10 9.44 -51.29 8.00
C ASP A 10 8.64 -50.56 9.09
N GLY A 11 7.43 -50.15 8.73
CA GLY A 11 6.31 -50.21 9.66
C GLY A 11 5.80 -48.89 10.21
N PHE A 12 4.75 -48.39 9.56
CA PHE A 12 3.70 -47.56 10.16
C PHE A 12 3.45 -47.84 11.66
N THR A 13 3.70 -46.84 12.50
CA THR A 13 2.82 -46.52 13.63
C THR A 13 2.66 -45.01 13.67
N GLY A 14 1.42 -44.57 13.45
CA GLY A 14 1.07 -43.17 13.35
C GLY A 14 1.29 -42.40 14.65
N GLN A 15 1.81 -41.20 14.49
CA GLN A 15 1.28 -40.05 15.20
C GLN A 15 1.13 -38.95 14.16
N VAL A 16 -0.11 -38.78 13.68
CA VAL A 16 -0.49 -37.65 12.84
C VAL A 16 -0.58 -36.45 13.75
N ASP A 17 0.49 -35.65 13.83
CA ASP A 17 0.40 -34.31 14.39
C ASP A 17 -0.29 -33.40 13.35
N LEU A 18 -1.42 -32.84 13.76
CA LEU A 18 -2.31 -31.99 12.97
C LEU A 18 -1.77 -30.56 12.73
N ASP A 19 -0.45 -30.34 12.86
CA ASP A 19 0.18 -29.01 12.82
C ASP A 19 0.85 -28.65 11.47
N ASP A 20 0.90 -29.56 10.50
CA ASP A 20 1.61 -29.33 9.22
C ASP A 20 0.80 -28.61 8.12
N PHE A 21 -0.36 -28.02 8.45
CA PHE A 21 -1.07 -27.05 7.59
C PHE A 21 -0.82 -25.57 7.97
N GLY A 22 0.22 -25.29 8.76
CA GLY A 22 0.73 -23.94 8.98
C GLY A 22 1.75 -23.50 7.91
N PRO A 23 1.80 -22.22 7.50
CA PRO A 23 2.89 -21.74 6.65
C PRO A 23 4.23 -21.82 7.41
N LEU A 24 5.11 -22.72 6.97
CA LEU A 24 6.47 -22.87 7.45
C LEU A 24 7.27 -21.56 7.34
N GLN A 25 7.87 -21.18 8.47
CA GLN A 25 8.85 -20.11 8.62
C GLN A 25 10.23 -20.53 8.07
N SER A 26 10.81 -19.74 7.16
CA SER A 26 11.94 -18.84 7.47
C SER A 26 12.80 -18.47 6.24
N ALA A 27 12.72 -17.20 5.85
CA ALA A 27 13.87 -16.32 5.71
C ALA A 27 13.35 -14.92 6.10
N ALA A 28 13.88 -14.37 7.20
CA ALA A 28 13.43 -13.18 7.93
C ALA A 28 12.04 -13.29 8.60
N GLY A 29 12.04 -13.70 9.88
CA GLY A 29 10.85 -13.78 10.72
C GLY A 29 10.15 -12.44 10.89
N HIS A 30 8.90 -12.36 10.43
CA HIS A 30 7.87 -11.46 10.93
C HIS A 30 6.68 -12.32 11.35
N SER A 31 6.44 -12.40 12.66
CA SER A 31 5.16 -12.87 13.20
C SER A 31 4.08 -11.83 12.83
N ARG A 32 3.44 -12.00 11.66
CA ARG A 32 2.30 -11.18 11.24
C ARG A 32 1.08 -11.55 12.09
N SER A 33 0.88 -10.80 13.18
CA SER A 33 -0.43 -10.66 13.83
C SER A 33 -0.90 -9.22 13.64
N ARG A 34 -1.38 -8.88 12.44
CA ARG A 34 -2.22 -7.69 12.22
C ARG A 34 -3.11 -7.92 11.01
N THR A 35 -4.38 -7.54 11.16
CA THR A 35 -5.35 -7.47 10.06
C THR A 35 -5.04 -6.24 9.19
N VAL A 36 -4.79 -6.41 7.90
CA VAL A 36 -4.58 -5.35 6.90
C VAL A 36 -5.95 -4.78 6.50
N SER A 37 -6.16 -3.46 6.47
CA SER A 37 -7.45 -2.95 6.03
C SER A 37 -7.64 -3.11 4.53
N GLU A 38 -8.87 -3.42 4.12
CA GLU A 38 -9.27 -3.60 2.72
C GLU A 38 -8.83 -2.42 1.85
N ASP A 39 -8.89 -1.19 2.35
CA ASP A 39 -8.46 0.02 1.62
C ASP A 39 -6.93 0.09 1.40
N ILE A 40 -6.14 -0.54 2.28
CA ILE A 40 -4.67 -0.64 2.18
C ILE A 40 -4.28 -1.78 1.22
N ASP A 41 -4.95 -2.94 1.30
CA ASP A 41 -4.76 -3.99 0.30
C ASP A 41 -5.13 -3.50 -1.11
N GLU A 42 -6.11 -2.60 -1.23
CA GLU A 42 -6.50 -2.00 -2.52
C GLU A 42 -5.55 -0.94 -3.04
N ALA A 43 -4.90 -0.19 -2.15
CA ALA A 43 -3.81 0.70 -2.54
C ALA A 43 -2.57 -0.08 -3.00
N ASP A 44 -2.26 -1.21 -2.36
CA ASP A 44 -1.10 -2.06 -2.70
C ASP A 44 -1.34 -2.95 -3.94
N TRP A 45 -2.57 -3.41 -4.22
CA TRP A 45 -2.87 -4.19 -5.45
C TRP A 45 -2.99 -3.33 -6.72
N LEU A 46 -3.09 -2.01 -6.60
CA LEU A 46 -3.07 -1.06 -7.72
C LEU A 46 -1.70 -0.95 -8.43
N ALA A 47 -0.82 -1.94 -8.27
CA ALA A 47 0.29 -2.20 -9.18
C ALA A 47 -0.28 -2.56 -10.58
N ARG A 48 -0.53 -1.52 -11.38
CA ARG A 48 -1.13 -1.57 -12.72
C ARG A 48 -0.46 -2.68 -13.55
N PRO A 49 -1.10 -3.85 -13.76
CA PRO A 49 -0.47 -5.12 -14.14
C PRO A 49 0.17 -5.15 -15.53
N LEU A 50 0.06 -4.08 -16.31
CA LEU A 50 0.49 -4.02 -17.71
C LEU A 50 1.37 -2.79 -18.05
N VAL A 51 1.77 -1.97 -17.06
CA VAL A 51 2.57 -0.74 -17.28
C VAL A 51 4.05 -0.92 -17.02
N ARG A 52 4.86 -0.38 -17.95
CA ARG A 52 6.30 -0.32 -17.79
C ARG A 52 6.57 0.62 -16.63
N SER A 53 7.07 0.09 -15.52
CA SER A 53 7.56 0.90 -14.40
C SER A 53 8.45 2.02 -14.95
N SER A 54 7.97 3.25 -14.83
CA SER A 54 8.75 4.45 -15.08
C SER A 54 8.88 5.16 -13.76
N SER A 55 10.11 5.29 -13.29
CA SER A 55 10.50 6.16 -12.18
C SER A 55 9.88 7.56 -12.37
N PRO A 56 9.53 8.28 -11.29
CA PRO A 56 8.95 9.63 -11.39
C PRO A 56 9.89 10.66 -12.05
N ASP A 57 11.19 10.37 -12.13
CA ASP A 57 12.19 11.23 -12.76
C ASP A 57 12.28 11.01 -14.27
N LEU A 58 11.32 11.53 -15.04
CA LEU A 58 11.47 11.57 -16.49
C LEU A 58 11.13 12.94 -17.06
N THR A 59 12.19 13.63 -17.47
CA THR A 59 12.17 14.79 -18.34
C THR A 59 11.37 14.51 -19.63
N TRP A 60 10.73 15.57 -20.12
CA TRP A 60 9.76 15.61 -21.22
C TRP A 60 10.19 14.89 -22.53
N THR A 61 11.48 14.61 -22.71
CA THR A 61 12.05 14.00 -23.92
C THR A 61 11.99 12.46 -23.97
N ARG A 62 11.72 11.74 -22.86
CA ARG A 62 11.56 10.27 -22.85
C ARG A 62 10.11 9.76 -22.91
N SER A 63 9.13 10.67 -22.97
CA SER A 63 7.68 10.38 -23.00
C SER A 63 7.16 9.74 -24.31
N ARG A 64 8.00 9.52 -25.33
CA ARG A 64 7.58 9.01 -26.64
C ARG A 64 7.47 7.47 -26.76
N ASN A 65 7.92 6.72 -25.74
CA ASN A 65 8.03 5.25 -25.80
C ASN A 65 6.93 4.48 -25.03
N VAL A 66 5.90 5.17 -24.54
CA VAL A 66 4.71 4.55 -23.92
C VAL A 66 3.50 4.92 -24.78
N GLY A 67 2.87 3.93 -25.42
CA GLY A 67 1.74 4.17 -26.33
C GLY A 67 0.58 4.91 -25.64
N PRO A 68 -0.15 5.79 -26.35
CA PRO A 68 -1.16 6.67 -25.75
C PRO A 68 -2.28 5.92 -25.03
N ALA A 69 -2.63 4.71 -25.51
CA ALA A 69 -3.66 3.86 -24.90
C ALA A 69 -3.22 3.32 -23.52
N SER A 70 -1.99 2.81 -23.41
CA SER A 70 -1.47 2.30 -22.13
C SER A 70 -1.33 3.39 -21.07
N ARG A 71 -0.93 4.60 -21.49
CA ARG A 71 -0.90 5.77 -20.62
C ARG A 71 -2.31 6.09 -20.11
N PHE A 72 -3.32 6.13 -20.98
CA PHE A 72 -4.68 6.39 -20.53
C PHE A 72 -5.21 5.30 -19.58
N LEU A 73 -5.24 4.04 -20.04
CA LEU A 73 -5.82 2.91 -19.31
C LEU A 73 -5.17 2.66 -17.95
N PHE A 74 -3.87 2.90 -17.85
CA PHE A 74 -3.13 2.49 -16.67
C PHE A 74 -2.28 3.61 -16.06
N THR A 75 -2.49 4.87 -16.39
CA THR A 75 -2.01 5.99 -15.53
C THR A 75 -3.16 6.81 -14.97
N THR A 76 -4.31 6.85 -15.66
CA THR A 76 -5.49 7.59 -15.19
C THR A 76 -6.43 6.72 -14.34
N PRO A 77 -7.12 7.28 -13.32
CA PRO A 77 -8.14 6.53 -12.57
C PRO A 77 -9.33 6.10 -13.43
N LEU A 78 -9.77 6.97 -14.36
CA LEU A 78 -10.86 6.67 -15.28
C LEU A 78 -10.50 5.52 -16.23
N GLY A 79 -9.29 5.53 -16.79
CA GLY A 79 -8.80 4.45 -17.65
C GLY A 79 -8.74 3.10 -16.92
N TRP A 80 -8.35 3.11 -15.64
CA TRP A 80 -8.31 1.90 -14.82
C TRP A 80 -9.71 1.35 -14.53
N GLN A 81 -10.65 2.23 -14.20
CA GLN A 81 -12.05 1.85 -14.02
C GLN A 81 -12.65 1.26 -15.30
N LEU A 82 -12.35 1.84 -16.46
CA LEU A 82 -12.77 1.29 -17.77
C LEU A 82 -12.15 -0.07 -18.06
N TYR A 83 -10.88 -0.28 -17.69
CA TYR A 83 -10.22 -1.57 -17.81
C TYR A 83 -10.86 -2.65 -16.93
N VAL A 84 -11.09 -2.35 -15.65
CA VAL A 84 -11.77 -3.28 -14.73
C VAL A 84 -13.20 -3.56 -15.19
N ALA A 85 -13.93 -2.55 -15.66
CA ALA A 85 -15.27 -2.71 -16.22
C ALA A 85 -15.27 -3.60 -17.48
N PHE A 86 -14.28 -3.44 -18.36
CA PHE A 86 -14.10 -4.31 -19.52
C PHE A 86 -13.84 -5.76 -19.12
N LEU A 87 -12.92 -6.01 -18.16
CA LEU A 87 -12.65 -7.35 -17.65
C LEU A 87 -13.89 -7.98 -17.02
N ALA A 88 -14.62 -7.22 -16.21
CA ALA A 88 -15.87 -7.64 -15.61
C ALA A 88 -16.88 -8.05 -16.70
N MET A 89 -17.17 -7.18 -17.67
CA MET A 89 -18.12 -7.50 -18.75
C MET A 89 -17.70 -8.72 -19.58
N ALA A 90 -16.41 -8.83 -19.93
CA ALA A 90 -15.88 -9.96 -20.68
C ALA A 90 -16.00 -11.26 -19.89
N LEU A 91 -15.71 -11.23 -18.58
CA LEU A 91 -15.84 -12.38 -17.70
C LEU A 91 -17.31 -12.79 -17.52
N ALA A 92 -18.25 -11.85 -17.38
CA ALA A 92 -19.69 -12.14 -17.34
C ALA A 92 -20.14 -12.86 -18.61
N ALA A 93 -19.76 -12.33 -19.78
CA ALA A 93 -20.13 -12.90 -21.06
C ALA A 93 -19.56 -14.31 -21.24
N ALA A 94 -18.30 -14.53 -20.85
CA ALA A 94 -17.64 -15.83 -20.91
C ALA A 94 -18.30 -16.86 -19.96
N GLU A 95 -18.57 -16.49 -18.71
CA GLU A 95 -19.18 -17.41 -17.75
C GLU A 95 -20.65 -17.73 -18.08
N LEU A 96 -21.44 -16.73 -18.50
CA LEU A 96 -22.82 -16.95 -18.96
C LEU A 96 -22.86 -17.79 -20.23
N GLY A 97 -21.97 -17.52 -21.19
CA GLY A 97 -21.85 -18.29 -22.43
C GLY A 97 -21.50 -19.75 -22.16
N THR A 98 -20.53 -20.01 -21.27
CA THR A 98 -20.14 -21.36 -20.85
C THR A 98 -21.35 -22.12 -20.31
N MET A 99 -22.09 -21.52 -19.36
CA MET A 99 -23.27 -22.13 -18.74
C MET A 99 -24.39 -22.44 -19.74
N LEU A 100 -24.72 -21.49 -20.63
CA LEU A 100 -25.78 -21.67 -21.62
C LEU A 100 -25.43 -22.75 -22.63
N LEU A 101 -24.19 -22.76 -23.12
CA LEU A 101 -23.72 -23.73 -24.10
C LEU A 101 -23.56 -25.13 -23.49
N HIS A 102 -23.06 -25.22 -22.26
CA HIS A 102 -23.00 -26.45 -21.48
C HIS A 102 -24.37 -27.06 -21.20
N ARG A 103 -25.45 -26.28 -21.19
CA ARG A 103 -26.81 -26.81 -21.07
C ARG A 103 -27.40 -27.29 -22.39
N LEU A 104 -26.88 -26.79 -23.52
CA LEU A 104 -27.24 -27.24 -24.87
C LEU A 104 -26.47 -28.52 -25.26
N VAL A 105 -25.22 -28.66 -24.78
CA VAL A 105 -24.50 -29.94 -24.78
C VAL A 105 -25.15 -30.81 -23.70
N LEU A 106 -25.95 -31.82 -24.06
CA LEU A 106 -26.45 -32.76 -23.05
C LEU A 106 -25.24 -33.36 -22.30
N PHE A 107 -25.08 -33.03 -21.01
CA PHE A 107 -24.02 -33.53 -20.14
C PHE A 107 -24.24 -35.01 -19.82
N THR A 108 -24.02 -35.88 -20.80
CA THR A 108 -23.96 -37.32 -20.54
C THR A 108 -22.66 -37.68 -19.81
N TYR A 109 -21.57 -36.93 -20.04
CA TYR A 109 -20.22 -37.20 -19.53
C TYR A 109 -19.52 -35.93 -18.99
N PRO A 110 -19.92 -35.40 -17.82
CA PRO A 110 -19.44 -34.12 -17.30
C PRO A 110 -17.94 -34.11 -16.93
N VAL A 111 -17.40 -35.20 -16.38
CA VAL A 111 -15.99 -35.25 -15.96
C VAL A 111 -15.08 -35.39 -17.18
N THR A 112 -15.47 -36.24 -18.13
CA THR A 112 -14.75 -36.47 -19.38
C THR A 112 -14.69 -35.21 -20.25
N LEU A 113 -15.81 -34.49 -20.38
CA LEU A 113 -15.85 -33.22 -21.13
C LEU A 113 -14.96 -32.15 -20.47
N THR A 114 -14.97 -32.07 -19.14
CA THR A 114 -14.10 -31.16 -18.37
C THR A 114 -12.63 -31.45 -18.61
N PHE A 115 -12.24 -32.73 -18.61
CA PHE A 115 -10.86 -33.14 -18.89
C PHE A 115 -10.41 -32.74 -20.29
N TYR A 116 -11.22 -33.01 -21.32
CA TYR A 116 -10.89 -32.60 -22.69
C TYR A 116 -10.82 -31.08 -22.85
N GLN A 117 -11.70 -30.33 -22.18
CA GLN A 117 -11.66 -28.86 -22.17
C GLN A 117 -10.36 -28.36 -21.55
N LEU A 118 -9.93 -28.90 -20.40
CA LEU A 118 -8.67 -28.49 -19.75
C LEU A 118 -7.44 -28.82 -20.60
N LEU A 119 -7.43 -30.00 -21.25
CA LEU A 119 -6.36 -30.39 -22.18
C LEU A 119 -6.31 -29.44 -23.39
N ALA A 120 -7.48 -29.16 -23.99
CA ALA A 120 -7.59 -28.24 -25.11
C ALA A 120 -7.17 -26.81 -24.73
N ILE A 121 -7.47 -26.36 -23.51
CA ILE A 121 -7.04 -25.05 -22.99
C ILE A 121 -5.52 -24.99 -22.92
N HIS A 122 -4.85 -26.02 -22.40
CA HIS A 122 -3.39 -26.05 -22.33
C HIS A 122 -2.75 -25.99 -23.72
N VAL A 123 -3.23 -26.79 -24.68
CA VAL A 123 -2.76 -26.77 -26.07
C VAL A 123 -2.98 -25.41 -26.72
N PHE A 124 -4.15 -24.81 -26.51
CA PHE A 124 -4.46 -23.50 -27.07
C PHE A 124 -3.65 -22.38 -26.42
N LEU A 125 -3.32 -22.47 -25.13
CA LEU A 125 -2.45 -21.50 -24.45
C LEU A 125 -1.02 -21.54 -25.00
N LEU A 126 -0.50 -22.70 -25.40
CA LEU A 126 0.79 -22.80 -26.12
C LEU A 126 0.74 -22.06 -27.46
N PHE A 127 -0.36 -22.24 -28.20
CA PHE A 127 -0.60 -21.49 -29.44
C PHE A 127 -0.73 -19.98 -29.17
N LEU A 128 -1.51 -19.58 -28.17
CA LEU A 128 -1.74 -18.19 -27.80
C LEU A 128 -0.45 -17.51 -27.31
N ALA A 129 0.40 -18.21 -26.55
CA ALA A 129 1.70 -17.70 -26.14
C ALA A 129 2.59 -17.44 -27.37
N SER A 130 2.62 -18.36 -28.32
CA SER A 130 3.37 -18.19 -29.57
C SER A 130 2.82 -17.05 -30.43
N PHE A 131 1.50 -16.95 -30.56
CA PHE A 131 0.82 -15.89 -31.31
C PHE A 131 1.03 -14.51 -30.67
N THR A 132 0.93 -14.40 -29.35
CA THR A 132 1.12 -13.12 -28.65
C THR A 132 2.57 -12.64 -28.69
N ARG A 133 3.55 -13.55 -28.74
CA ARG A 133 4.96 -13.23 -29.03
C ARG A 133 5.14 -12.70 -30.45
N LEU A 134 4.49 -13.30 -31.45
CA LEU A 134 4.51 -12.82 -32.84
C LEU A 134 3.92 -11.40 -32.95
N CYS A 135 2.83 -11.14 -32.24
CA CYS A 135 2.16 -9.83 -32.18
C CYS A 135 2.82 -8.83 -31.22
N ARG A 136 3.93 -9.19 -30.54
CA ARG A 136 4.63 -8.33 -29.57
C ARG A 136 5.01 -6.95 -30.11
N PRO A 137 5.47 -6.78 -31.37
CA PRO A 137 5.74 -5.45 -31.92
C PRO A 137 4.49 -4.56 -31.92
N ILE A 138 3.33 -5.13 -32.28
CA ILE A 138 2.04 -4.44 -32.30
C ILE A 138 1.62 -4.05 -30.88
N PHE A 139 1.69 -4.98 -29.94
CA PHE A 139 1.41 -4.69 -28.53
C PHE A 139 2.35 -3.64 -27.95
N SER A 140 3.61 -3.64 -28.36
CA SER A 140 4.60 -2.65 -27.93
C SER A 140 4.28 -1.26 -28.50
N CYS A 141 3.82 -1.14 -29.74
CA CYS A 141 3.37 0.13 -30.34
C CYS A 141 2.15 0.72 -29.60
N ILE A 142 1.23 -0.14 -29.13
CA ILE A 142 0.03 0.28 -28.38
C ILE A 142 0.34 0.52 -26.88
N GLY A 143 1.50 0.05 -26.41
CA GLY A 143 1.94 0.13 -25.01
C GLY A 143 1.38 -1.00 -24.12
N LEU A 144 0.85 -2.06 -24.71
CA LEU A 144 0.30 -3.25 -24.04
C LEU A 144 1.28 -4.44 -24.10
N ALA A 145 2.59 -4.18 -24.08
CA ALA A 145 3.59 -5.23 -24.21
C ALA A 145 3.49 -6.31 -23.12
N GLY A 146 2.94 -5.99 -21.94
CA GLY A 146 2.70 -6.96 -20.86
C GLY A 146 1.63 -8.02 -21.17
N LEU A 147 0.82 -7.85 -22.23
CA LEU A 147 -0.09 -8.89 -22.73
C LEU A 147 0.64 -9.97 -23.55
N ALA A 148 1.83 -9.67 -24.07
CA ALA A 148 2.61 -10.64 -24.81
C ALA A 148 3.24 -11.67 -23.86
N ALA A 149 3.20 -12.95 -24.22
CA ALA A 149 3.87 -13.98 -23.45
C ALA A 149 5.39 -13.71 -23.38
N PRO A 150 6.03 -13.96 -22.22
CA PRO A 150 7.46 -13.74 -22.05
C PRO A 150 8.28 -14.68 -22.95
N SER A 151 9.48 -14.25 -23.27
CA SER A 151 10.48 -15.06 -23.99
C SER A 151 11.77 -15.07 -23.16
N ARG A 152 12.13 -16.20 -22.52
CA ARG A 152 13.44 -16.29 -21.87
C ARG A 152 14.49 -16.40 -22.98
N VAL A 153 15.47 -15.51 -22.97
CA VAL A 153 16.55 -15.51 -23.96
C VAL A 153 17.35 -16.81 -23.82
N LYS A 154 17.12 -17.79 -24.70
CA LYS A 154 18.22 -18.64 -25.18
C LYS A 154 18.78 -17.95 -26.42
N PRO A 155 20.10 -17.83 -26.56
CA PRO A 155 20.67 -17.27 -27.78
C PRO A 155 20.16 -18.06 -28.99
N PHE A 156 19.65 -17.32 -29.96
CA PHE A 156 19.32 -17.80 -31.28
C PHE A 156 20.59 -18.46 -31.85
N ARG A 157 20.62 -19.80 -31.97
CA ARG A 157 21.62 -20.44 -32.84
C ARG A 157 21.03 -20.42 -34.25
N PRO A 158 21.57 -19.63 -35.20
CA PRO A 158 21.22 -19.85 -36.59
C PRO A 158 21.58 -21.28 -36.95
N PHE A 159 20.65 -21.97 -37.59
CA PHE A 159 20.83 -23.33 -38.09
C PHE A 159 22.08 -23.35 -38.99
N GLN A 160 23.09 -24.17 -38.65
CA GLN A 160 24.08 -24.55 -39.65
C GLN A 160 23.33 -25.38 -40.71
N PRO A 161 23.44 -25.04 -42.01
CA PRO A 161 22.74 -25.78 -43.04
C PRO A 161 23.16 -27.25 -42.98
N LEU A 162 22.20 -28.15 -42.75
CA LEU A 162 22.41 -29.58 -42.98
C LEU A 162 22.55 -29.75 -44.50
N HIS A 163 23.78 -29.95 -44.97
CA HIS A 163 24.18 -30.13 -46.38
C HIS A 163 23.56 -31.38 -47.07
N VAL A 164 22.55 -31.99 -46.46
CA VAL A 164 21.99 -33.29 -46.87
C VAL A 164 20.54 -33.17 -47.40
N LEU A 165 19.94 -31.98 -47.43
CA LEU A 165 18.56 -31.77 -47.90
C LEU A 165 18.46 -30.86 -49.14
N PRO A 166 17.50 -31.11 -50.06
CA PRO A 166 17.29 -30.29 -51.26
C PRO A 166 16.91 -28.83 -50.96
N TRP A 167 17.33 -27.91 -51.82
CA TRP A 167 17.20 -26.46 -51.64
C TRP A 167 15.76 -25.97 -51.42
N TRP A 168 14.77 -26.59 -52.05
CA TRP A 168 13.35 -26.24 -51.88
C TRP A 168 12.77 -26.67 -50.52
N ALA A 169 13.31 -27.74 -49.91
CA ALA A 169 12.92 -28.18 -48.57
C ALA A 169 13.43 -27.21 -47.50
N ASN A 170 14.61 -26.59 -47.71
CA ASN A 170 15.10 -25.51 -46.86
C ASN A 170 14.23 -24.25 -46.94
N SER A 171 13.67 -23.92 -48.10
CA SER A 171 12.75 -22.77 -48.25
C SER A 171 11.41 -23.00 -47.52
N ILE A 172 10.85 -24.21 -47.57
CA ILE A 172 9.64 -24.55 -46.80
C ILE A 172 9.96 -24.57 -45.30
N LEU A 173 11.07 -25.18 -44.89
CA LEU A 173 11.49 -25.21 -43.49
C LEU A 173 11.78 -23.80 -42.94
N GLN A 174 12.20 -22.83 -43.78
CA GLN A 174 12.33 -21.42 -43.40
C GLN A 174 10.99 -20.68 -43.25
N LEU A 175 9.96 -21.08 -44.00
CA LEU A 175 8.61 -20.52 -43.87
C LEU A 175 7.90 -21.00 -42.60
N VAL A 176 8.21 -22.21 -42.13
CA VAL A 176 7.72 -22.77 -40.85
C VAL A 176 8.74 -22.58 -39.70
N TYR A 177 9.93 -22.02 -39.99
CA TYR A 177 10.99 -21.74 -39.01
C TYR A 177 10.54 -20.86 -37.83
N PRO A 178 9.74 -19.78 -37.99
CA PRO A 178 9.23 -19.03 -36.85
C PRO A 178 8.22 -19.82 -35.99
N LEU A 179 7.61 -20.88 -36.51
CA LEU A 179 6.74 -21.80 -35.78
C LEU A 179 7.52 -22.96 -35.12
N ARG A 180 8.78 -23.21 -35.54
CA ARG A 180 9.66 -24.24 -34.96
C ARG A 180 10.63 -23.67 -33.92
N ALA A 181 10.98 -22.39 -34.01
CA ALA A 181 11.73 -21.66 -32.99
C ALA A 181 10.92 -21.41 -31.70
N SER A 182 9.64 -21.84 -31.65
CA SER A 182 8.65 -21.52 -30.62
C SER A 182 8.08 -22.75 -29.91
N TRP A 183 8.90 -23.76 -29.61
CA TRP A 183 8.56 -24.74 -28.56
C TRP A 183 8.87 -24.18 -27.15
N ASP A 184 8.94 -22.86 -27.02
CA ASP A 184 8.98 -22.20 -25.73
C ASP A 184 7.57 -22.29 -25.10
N GLY A 185 7.48 -22.94 -23.96
CA GLY A 185 6.29 -23.10 -23.14
C GLY A 185 5.65 -21.78 -22.73
N ILE A 186 4.48 -21.87 -22.10
CA ILE A 186 3.58 -20.75 -21.81
C ILE A 186 4.29 -19.62 -21.03
N ALA A 187 5.21 -19.97 -20.12
CA ALA A 187 5.99 -19.04 -19.30
C ALA A 187 7.36 -18.62 -19.88
N GLY A 188 7.65 -18.99 -21.13
CA GLY A 188 8.90 -18.63 -21.83
C GLY A 188 10.07 -19.60 -21.63
N GLY A 189 9.91 -20.70 -20.89
CA GLY A 189 10.87 -21.81 -20.84
C GLY A 189 10.41 -23.03 -21.64
N GLY A 190 10.68 -24.26 -21.21
CA GLY A 190 10.22 -25.47 -21.93
C GLY A 190 8.69 -25.68 -21.83
N PRO A 191 8.06 -26.48 -22.72
CA PRO A 191 6.60 -26.70 -22.72
C PRO A 191 6.10 -27.42 -21.45
N GLY A 192 7.00 -28.11 -20.73
CA GLY A 192 6.76 -28.72 -19.42
C GLY A 192 7.77 -28.27 -18.36
N GLU A 193 8.21 -26.99 -18.37
CA GLU A 193 9.04 -26.49 -17.27
C GLU A 193 8.26 -26.60 -15.95
N LEU A 194 8.84 -27.35 -15.00
CA LEU A 194 8.26 -27.63 -13.69
C LEU A 194 9.31 -27.31 -12.64
N ASP A 195 9.06 -26.27 -11.86
CA ASP A 195 9.81 -26.02 -10.62
C ASP A 195 9.04 -26.64 -9.44
N LEU A 196 9.63 -27.66 -8.83
CA LEU A 196 9.03 -28.35 -7.67
C LEU A 196 8.78 -27.41 -6.49
N ALA A 197 9.60 -26.36 -6.31
CA ALA A 197 9.40 -25.39 -5.25
C ALA A 197 8.14 -24.55 -5.51
N VAL A 198 7.94 -24.12 -6.75
CA VAL A 198 6.76 -23.34 -7.17
C VAL A 198 5.49 -24.21 -7.15
N ILE A 199 5.60 -25.46 -7.59
CA ILE A 199 4.47 -26.42 -7.57
C ILE A 199 3.95 -26.61 -6.16
N LYS A 200 4.80 -26.74 -5.14
CA LYS A 200 4.36 -26.93 -3.75
C LYS A 200 3.40 -25.82 -3.28
N HIS A 201 3.61 -24.59 -3.74
CA HIS A 201 2.77 -23.44 -3.38
C HIS A 201 1.52 -23.30 -4.26
N ILE A 202 1.57 -23.70 -5.53
CA ILE A 202 0.44 -23.59 -6.47
C ILE A 202 -0.48 -24.82 -6.42
N LEU A 203 0.01 -25.97 -5.98
CA LEU A 203 -0.75 -27.23 -5.96
C LEU A 203 -2.08 -27.14 -5.19
N PRO A 204 -2.19 -26.51 -4.00
CA PRO A 204 -3.47 -26.34 -3.32
C PRO A 204 -4.50 -25.57 -4.16
N LEU A 205 -4.07 -24.52 -4.87
CA LEU A 205 -4.93 -23.77 -5.79
C LEU A 205 -5.44 -24.65 -6.94
N VAL A 206 -4.58 -25.48 -7.52
CA VAL A 206 -4.94 -26.38 -8.63
C VAL A 206 -5.92 -27.45 -8.17
N ILE A 207 -5.70 -28.06 -7.01
CA ILE A 207 -6.61 -29.07 -6.45
C ILE A 207 -7.99 -28.45 -6.22
N VAL A 208 -8.04 -27.27 -5.60
CA VAL A 208 -9.31 -26.55 -5.37
C VAL A 208 -9.98 -26.18 -6.69
N PHE A 209 -9.23 -25.70 -7.68
CA PHE A 209 -9.74 -25.36 -9.01
C PHE A 209 -10.34 -26.58 -9.73
N VAL A 210 -9.62 -27.70 -9.78
CA VAL A 210 -10.08 -28.93 -10.45
C VAL A 210 -11.33 -29.48 -9.75
N ALA A 211 -11.32 -29.55 -8.42
CA ALA A 211 -12.45 -30.04 -7.64
C ALA A 211 -13.69 -29.15 -7.80
N LYS A 212 -13.52 -27.83 -7.78
CA LYS A 212 -14.56 -26.82 -8.08
C LYS A 212 -15.19 -27.07 -9.45
N VAL A 213 -14.37 -27.15 -10.50
CA VAL A 213 -14.88 -27.23 -11.88
C VAL A 213 -15.54 -28.59 -12.13
N ALA A 214 -14.93 -29.69 -11.67
CA ALA A 214 -15.49 -31.02 -11.84
C ALA A 214 -16.82 -31.19 -11.08
N LEU A 215 -16.86 -30.84 -9.79
CA LEU A 215 -18.09 -30.95 -8.98
C LEU A 215 -19.17 -29.97 -9.44
N GLY A 216 -18.79 -28.75 -9.84
CA GLY A 216 -19.70 -27.76 -10.39
C GLY A 216 -20.36 -28.22 -11.68
N ASN A 217 -19.59 -28.83 -12.60
CA ASN A 217 -20.13 -29.37 -13.86
C ASN A 217 -21.03 -30.59 -13.63
N VAL A 218 -20.66 -31.50 -12.73
CA VAL A 218 -21.51 -32.64 -12.32
C VAL A 218 -22.82 -32.13 -11.70
N ALA A 219 -22.73 -31.16 -10.78
CA ALA A 219 -23.89 -30.54 -10.15
C ALA A 219 -24.81 -29.88 -11.18
N LEU A 220 -24.26 -29.14 -12.14
CA LEU A 220 -25.02 -28.46 -13.19
C LEU A 220 -25.70 -29.45 -14.15
N ALA A 221 -25.06 -30.58 -14.44
CA ALA A 221 -25.61 -31.63 -15.29
C ALA A 221 -26.89 -32.25 -14.71
N PHE A 222 -26.93 -32.47 -13.40
CA PHE A 222 -28.00 -33.23 -12.74
C PHE A 222 -28.97 -32.39 -11.90
N SER A 223 -28.79 -31.07 -11.82
CA SER A 223 -29.66 -30.18 -11.04
C SER A 223 -30.27 -29.05 -11.86
N ALA A 224 -31.46 -28.60 -11.45
CA ALA A 224 -32.08 -27.43 -12.04
C ALA A 224 -31.38 -26.15 -11.54
N VAL A 225 -31.24 -25.16 -12.42
CA VAL A 225 -30.55 -23.88 -12.16
C VAL A 225 -30.96 -23.19 -10.84
N PRO A 226 -32.24 -23.12 -10.44
CA PRO A 226 -32.62 -22.53 -9.16
C PRO A 226 -32.04 -23.23 -7.94
N LYS A 227 -31.96 -24.57 -7.98
CA LYS A 227 -31.39 -25.37 -6.88
C LYS A 227 -29.87 -25.33 -6.89
N PHE A 228 -29.26 -25.34 -8.07
CA PHE A 228 -27.83 -25.12 -8.23
C PHE A 228 -27.41 -23.78 -7.61
N THR A 229 -28.14 -22.71 -7.94
CA THR A 229 -27.89 -21.36 -7.43
C THR A 229 -28.10 -21.29 -5.91
N LEU A 230 -29.18 -21.89 -5.41
CA LEU A 230 -29.46 -22.00 -3.97
C LEU A 230 -28.31 -22.70 -3.22
N ALA A 231 -27.75 -23.75 -3.80
CA ALA A 231 -26.65 -24.51 -3.21
C ALA A 231 -25.29 -23.79 -3.27
N HIS A 232 -25.18 -22.63 -3.93
CA HIS A 232 -23.95 -21.81 -3.97
C HIS A 232 -24.08 -20.52 -3.15
N ILE A 233 -25.20 -20.31 -2.45
CA ILE A 233 -25.49 -19.05 -1.76
C ILE A 233 -24.49 -18.72 -0.64
N HIS A 234 -23.86 -19.75 -0.05
CA HIS A 234 -22.85 -19.61 1.00
C HIS A 234 -21.46 -19.23 0.48
N ALA A 235 -21.20 -19.29 -0.83
CA ALA A 235 -19.87 -19.09 -1.40
C ALA A 235 -19.30 -17.69 -1.09
N LEU A 236 -20.12 -16.63 -1.17
CA LEU A 236 -19.70 -15.25 -0.89
C LEU A 236 -19.43 -15.02 0.61
N PRO A 237 -20.33 -15.36 1.55
CA PRO A 237 -20.02 -15.32 2.99
C PRO A 237 -18.74 -16.07 3.36
N LEU A 238 -18.51 -17.25 2.77
CA LEU A 238 -17.26 -18.00 2.96
C LEU A 238 -16.06 -17.28 2.37
N THR A 239 -16.17 -16.66 1.19
CA THR A 239 -15.07 -15.87 0.62
C THR A 239 -14.68 -14.74 1.57
N LEU A 240 -15.66 -14.00 2.10
CA LEU A 240 -15.41 -12.91 3.05
C LEU A 240 -14.75 -13.43 4.33
N GLY A 241 -15.23 -14.57 4.86
CA GLY A 241 -14.63 -15.24 6.01
C GLY A 241 -13.19 -15.73 5.75
N PHE A 242 -12.93 -16.38 4.62
CA PHE A 242 -11.58 -16.83 4.24
C PHE A 242 -10.65 -15.66 3.96
N THR A 243 -11.14 -14.55 3.41
CA THR A 243 -10.33 -13.34 3.21
C THR A 243 -9.91 -12.78 4.57
N TYR A 244 -10.82 -12.72 5.54
CA TYR A 244 -10.50 -12.33 6.91
C TYR A 244 -9.52 -13.29 7.60
N VAL A 245 -9.72 -14.61 7.48
CA VAL A 245 -8.92 -15.61 8.21
C VAL A 245 -7.56 -15.87 7.57
N LEU A 246 -7.53 -16.15 6.26
CA LEU A 246 -6.35 -16.58 5.52
C LEU A 246 -5.50 -15.42 5.03
N GLN A 247 -6.12 -14.31 4.62
CA GLN A 247 -5.39 -13.11 4.16
C GLN A 247 -5.19 -12.09 5.29
N LYS A 248 -5.87 -12.27 6.43
CA LYS A 248 -5.85 -11.34 7.56
C LYS A 248 -6.23 -9.94 7.09
N THR A 249 -7.32 -9.79 6.33
CA THR A 249 -7.76 -8.48 5.82
C THR A 249 -9.05 -8.04 6.53
N SER A 250 -9.09 -6.83 7.10
CA SER A 250 -10.31 -6.26 7.69
C SER A 250 -11.16 -5.59 6.63
N LEU A 251 -12.38 -6.11 6.43
CA LEU A 251 -13.35 -5.67 5.43
C LEU A 251 -14.14 -4.46 5.92
N SER A 252 -14.46 -3.51 5.03
CA SER A 252 -15.29 -2.35 5.41
C SER A 252 -16.73 -2.78 5.71
N LEU A 253 -17.41 -2.06 6.62
CA LEU A 253 -18.83 -2.30 6.93
C LEU A 253 -19.72 -2.12 5.68
N ALA A 254 -19.35 -1.21 4.78
CA ALA A 254 -20.05 -0.98 3.53
C ALA A 254 -19.89 -2.16 2.56
N THR A 255 -18.69 -2.75 2.45
CA THR A 255 -18.44 -3.98 1.67
C THR A 255 -19.23 -5.16 2.25
N LEU A 256 -19.19 -5.36 3.58
CA LEU A 256 -19.89 -6.45 4.26
C LEU A 256 -21.41 -6.35 4.09
N SER A 257 -21.98 -5.18 4.36
CA SER A 257 -23.43 -4.97 4.26
C SER A 257 -23.93 -5.12 2.83
N SER A 258 -23.28 -4.49 1.85
CA SER A 258 -23.68 -4.59 0.44
C SER A 258 -23.58 -6.03 -0.09
N SER A 259 -22.51 -6.76 0.28
CA SER A 259 -22.31 -8.17 -0.09
C SER A 259 -23.36 -9.11 0.50
N LEU A 260 -23.65 -8.97 1.79
CA LEU A 260 -24.64 -9.81 2.48
C LEU A 260 -26.07 -9.51 2.02
N ILE A 261 -26.40 -8.24 1.76
CA ILE A 261 -27.71 -7.85 1.20
C ILE A 261 -27.88 -8.43 -0.21
N ALA A 262 -26.86 -8.36 -1.07
CA ALA A 262 -26.92 -8.96 -2.41
C ALA A 262 -27.11 -10.48 -2.35
N THR A 263 -26.41 -11.16 -1.43
CA THR A 263 -26.55 -12.59 -1.17
C THR A 263 -27.96 -12.94 -0.69
N LEU A 264 -28.51 -12.17 0.25
CA LEU A 264 -29.86 -12.38 0.76
C LEU A 264 -30.93 -12.19 -0.33
N ASN A 265 -30.77 -11.19 -1.19
CA ASN A 265 -31.69 -10.98 -2.31
C ASN A 265 -31.59 -12.10 -3.36
N LEU A 266 -30.39 -12.62 -3.59
CA LEU A 266 -30.18 -13.80 -4.45
C LEU A 266 -30.83 -15.05 -3.85
N LEU A 267 -30.79 -15.23 -2.52
CA LEU A 267 -31.50 -16.31 -1.84
C LEU A 267 -33.00 -16.24 -2.13
N ILE A 268 -33.60 -15.06 -1.98
CA ILE A 268 -35.03 -14.83 -2.27
C ILE A 268 -35.34 -15.14 -3.75
N ALA A 269 -34.46 -14.76 -4.67
CA ALA A 269 -34.59 -15.10 -6.09
C ALA A 269 -34.58 -16.61 -6.37
N SER A 270 -33.79 -17.36 -5.59
CA SER A 270 -33.51 -18.78 -5.79
C SER A 270 -34.58 -19.71 -5.20
N VAL A 271 -35.37 -19.24 -4.21
CA VAL A 271 -36.43 -20.04 -3.56
C VAL A 271 -37.63 -20.18 -4.49
N GLN A 272 -37.69 -21.32 -5.19
CA GLN A 272 -38.77 -21.67 -6.12
C GLN A 272 -39.32 -23.07 -5.80
N SER A 273 -40.64 -23.25 -5.98
CA SER A 273 -41.30 -24.55 -5.82
C SER A 273 -41.01 -25.45 -7.03
N GLY A 274 -39.89 -26.18 -6.99
CA GLY A 274 -39.54 -27.21 -7.96
C GLY A 274 -39.52 -28.61 -7.35
N GLY A 275 -39.65 -29.67 -8.15
CA GLY A 275 -39.55 -31.07 -7.69
C GLY A 275 -38.20 -31.37 -7.02
N PRO A 276 -37.96 -32.53 -6.39
CA PRO A 276 -36.68 -32.83 -5.72
C PRO A 276 -35.50 -32.88 -6.71
N ALA A 277 -34.29 -32.49 -6.29
CA ALA A 277 -33.06 -32.80 -7.03
C ALA A 277 -32.41 -34.06 -6.46
N PRO A 278 -31.61 -34.79 -7.26
CA PRO A 278 -30.82 -35.92 -6.76
C PRO A 278 -29.96 -35.45 -5.58
N ARG A 279 -29.91 -36.24 -4.50
CA ARG A 279 -29.16 -35.90 -3.29
C ARG A 279 -27.68 -35.67 -3.60
N ASP A 280 -27.13 -36.49 -4.49
CA ASP A 280 -25.72 -36.45 -4.87
C ASP A 280 -25.36 -35.16 -5.62
N ALA A 281 -26.27 -34.66 -6.46
CA ALA A 281 -26.09 -33.39 -7.18
C ALA A 281 -26.11 -32.18 -6.23
N ILE A 282 -26.94 -32.23 -5.17
CA ILE A 282 -26.98 -31.17 -4.14
C ILE A 282 -25.69 -31.19 -3.32
N VAL A 283 -25.21 -32.37 -2.91
CA VAL A 283 -23.95 -32.51 -2.15
C VAL A 283 -22.77 -32.00 -2.97
N ALA A 284 -22.68 -32.41 -4.25
CA ALA A 284 -21.66 -31.90 -5.17
C ALA A 284 -21.73 -30.37 -5.33
N SER A 285 -22.94 -29.81 -5.42
CA SER A 285 -23.14 -28.36 -5.51
C SER A 285 -22.66 -27.63 -4.26
N VAL A 286 -22.98 -28.13 -3.06
CA VAL A 286 -22.59 -27.48 -1.80
C VAL A 286 -21.08 -27.49 -1.62
N ILE A 287 -20.42 -28.62 -1.91
CA ILE A 287 -18.96 -28.75 -1.85
C ILE A 287 -18.32 -27.83 -2.89
N SER A 288 -18.82 -27.80 -4.12
CA SER A 288 -18.38 -26.85 -5.16
C SER A 288 -18.49 -25.41 -4.68
N GLY A 289 -19.60 -25.03 -4.03
CA GLY A 289 -19.78 -23.69 -3.46
C GLY A 289 -18.78 -23.33 -2.36
N ILE A 290 -18.33 -24.29 -1.54
CA ILE A 290 -17.27 -24.07 -0.55
C ILE A 290 -15.93 -23.79 -1.26
N LEU A 291 -15.61 -24.60 -2.28
CA LEU A 291 -14.39 -24.44 -3.08
C LEU A 291 -14.39 -23.14 -3.89
N ASP A 292 -15.55 -22.71 -4.39
CA ASP A 292 -15.76 -21.40 -5.02
C ASP A 292 -15.47 -20.25 -4.06
N GLY A 293 -15.79 -20.41 -2.78
CA GLY A 293 -15.46 -19.42 -1.76
C GLY A 293 -13.96 -19.36 -1.43
N LEU A 294 -13.27 -20.49 -1.48
CA LEU A 294 -11.83 -20.58 -1.18
C LEU A 294 -10.94 -20.18 -2.36
N PHE A 295 -11.40 -20.43 -3.59
CA PHE A 295 -10.61 -20.25 -4.81
C PHE A 295 -10.03 -18.83 -5.00
N PRO A 296 -10.80 -17.73 -4.87
CA PRO A 296 -10.26 -16.37 -5.06
C PRO A 296 -9.13 -16.04 -4.07
N VAL A 297 -9.22 -16.54 -2.84
CA VAL A 297 -8.23 -16.29 -1.79
C VAL A 297 -6.92 -17.02 -2.11
N LEU A 298 -6.99 -18.28 -2.52
CA LEU A 298 -5.82 -19.05 -2.95
C LEU A 298 -5.17 -18.47 -4.21
N LEU A 299 -5.99 -17.94 -5.13
CA LEU A 299 -5.52 -17.33 -6.37
C LEU A 299 -4.69 -16.07 -6.11
N VAL A 300 -5.15 -15.19 -5.21
CA VAL A 300 -4.36 -14.01 -4.77
C VAL A 300 -3.07 -14.44 -4.08
N ASN A 301 -3.11 -15.44 -3.19
CA ASN A 301 -1.92 -15.91 -2.48
C ASN A 301 -0.86 -16.47 -3.44
N ALA A 302 -1.28 -17.26 -4.43
CA ALA A 302 -0.39 -17.80 -5.47
C ALA A 302 0.20 -16.69 -6.36
N TYR A 303 -0.61 -15.70 -6.73
CA TYR A 303 -0.15 -14.53 -7.49
C TYR A 303 0.90 -13.72 -6.71
N GLN A 304 0.65 -13.46 -5.42
CA GLN A 304 1.60 -12.74 -4.56
C GLN A 304 2.92 -13.50 -4.37
N TYR A 305 2.89 -14.82 -4.27
CA TYR A 305 4.10 -15.65 -4.19
C TYR A 305 4.96 -15.50 -5.45
N LEU A 306 4.36 -15.72 -6.62
CA LEU A 306 5.04 -15.59 -7.92
C LEU A 306 5.56 -14.19 -8.18
N LEU A 307 4.83 -13.15 -7.72
CA LEU A 307 5.26 -11.77 -7.86
C LEU A 307 6.51 -11.47 -7.03
N ARG A 308 6.60 -11.97 -5.78
CA ARG A 308 7.81 -11.82 -4.95
C ARG A 308 9.00 -12.52 -5.58
N GLU A 309 8.79 -13.70 -6.14
CA GLU A 309 9.82 -14.45 -6.85
C GLU A 309 10.31 -13.68 -8.09
N ALA A 310 9.39 -13.16 -8.92
CA ALA A 310 9.73 -12.39 -10.11
C ALA A 310 10.47 -11.08 -9.79
N ILE A 311 10.13 -10.40 -8.69
CA ILE A 311 10.83 -9.21 -8.21
C ILE A 311 12.24 -9.57 -7.72
N ALA A 312 12.37 -10.64 -6.93
CA ALA A 312 13.67 -11.12 -6.45
C ALA A 312 14.60 -11.53 -7.60
N GLU A 313 14.06 -12.12 -8.68
CA GLU A 313 14.80 -12.43 -9.91
C GLU A 313 15.32 -11.17 -10.63
N GLN A 314 14.61 -10.04 -10.52
CA GLN A 314 14.96 -8.78 -11.18
C GLN A 314 16.04 -7.97 -10.43
N GLU A 315 16.07 -8.06 -9.09
CA GLU A 315 17.02 -7.32 -8.24
C GLU A 315 18.43 -7.95 -8.17
N HIS A 316 18.60 -9.22 -8.54
CA HIS A 316 19.89 -9.92 -8.53
C HIS A 316 20.29 -10.54 -9.89
N PRO A 317 20.75 -9.74 -10.87
CA PRO A 317 21.18 -10.24 -12.20
C PRO A 317 22.46 -11.11 -12.18
N SER A 318 23.14 -11.21 -11.03
CA SER A 318 24.47 -11.78 -10.86
C SER A 318 24.49 -13.12 -10.12
N ALA A 319 23.41 -13.55 -9.45
CA ALA A 319 23.41 -14.75 -8.61
C ALA A 319 23.13 -16.08 -9.37
N ARG A 320 22.59 -16.02 -10.60
CA ARG A 320 22.44 -17.20 -11.50
C ARG A 320 23.30 -17.14 -12.76
N ARG A 321 24.22 -16.17 -12.86
CA ARG A 321 25.10 -16.00 -14.03
C ARG A 321 26.30 -16.98 -14.03
N SER A 322 26.32 -17.97 -13.14
CA SER A 322 27.43 -18.91 -12.96
C SER A 322 27.25 -20.28 -13.64
N ARG A 323 26.25 -20.48 -14.52
CA ARG A 323 26.12 -21.78 -15.19
C ARG A 323 26.08 -21.86 -16.71
N ASP A 324 25.92 -20.77 -17.46
CA ASP A 324 26.04 -20.89 -18.93
C ASP A 324 26.65 -19.64 -19.58
N SER A 325 27.86 -19.84 -20.14
CA SER A 325 28.49 -19.20 -21.31
C SER A 325 28.43 -17.67 -21.46
N TYR A 326 29.60 -17.04 -21.29
CA TYR A 326 29.90 -15.64 -21.58
C TYR A 326 29.92 -15.37 -23.10
N ASP A 327 29.02 -14.51 -23.62
CA ASP A 327 29.07 -13.98 -24.99
C ASP A 327 29.22 -12.44 -24.94
N PRO A 328 30.25 -11.83 -25.55
CA PRO A 328 30.52 -10.39 -25.46
C PRO A 328 29.57 -9.48 -26.27
N HIS A 329 28.58 -10.01 -27.00
CA HIS A 329 27.73 -9.20 -27.87
C HIS A 329 26.38 -8.73 -27.26
N SER A 330 26.13 -8.92 -25.96
CA SER A 330 24.83 -8.63 -25.34
C SER A 330 24.49 -7.15 -25.07
N ASN A 331 25.38 -6.21 -25.39
CA ASN A 331 25.21 -4.79 -25.02
C ASN A 331 24.11 -4.04 -25.79
N TYR A 332 23.50 -4.65 -26.81
CA TYR A 332 22.36 -4.05 -27.54
C TYR A 332 20.96 -4.56 -27.10
N GLN A 333 20.86 -5.50 -26.16
CA GLN A 333 19.57 -6.14 -25.79
C GLN A 333 19.12 -5.94 -24.34
N ALA A 334 19.82 -5.12 -23.54
CA ALA A 334 19.31 -4.61 -22.25
C ALA A 334 18.09 -3.66 -22.40
N HIS A 335 17.63 -3.38 -23.63
CA HIS A 335 16.63 -2.36 -23.93
C HIS A 335 15.16 -2.75 -23.63
N PHE A 336 14.88 -4.02 -23.33
CA PHE A 336 13.51 -4.50 -23.09
C PHE A 336 13.40 -5.33 -21.81
N ALA A 337 13.63 -4.70 -20.66
CA ALA A 337 13.24 -5.28 -19.37
C ALA A 337 11.73 -5.61 -19.38
N GLU A 338 11.40 -6.90 -19.35
CA GLU A 338 10.03 -7.39 -19.20
C GLU A 338 9.48 -6.97 -17.81
N GLN A 339 8.20 -6.63 -17.74
CA GLN A 339 7.56 -6.27 -16.47
C GLN A 339 7.26 -7.53 -15.65
N PRO A 340 7.44 -7.50 -14.31
CA PRO A 340 7.23 -8.67 -13.46
C PRO A 340 5.76 -9.14 -13.47
N THR A 341 4.78 -8.25 -13.64
CA THR A 341 3.34 -8.57 -13.55
C THR A 341 2.82 -9.42 -14.72
N GLY A 342 3.17 -9.07 -15.97
CA GLY A 342 2.80 -9.86 -17.15
C GLY A 342 3.44 -11.24 -17.12
N LEU A 343 4.71 -11.32 -16.73
CA LEU A 343 5.44 -12.57 -16.53
C LEU A 343 4.74 -13.48 -15.51
N VAL A 344 4.31 -12.92 -14.37
CA VAL A 344 3.61 -13.65 -13.31
C VAL A 344 2.28 -14.20 -13.80
N HIS A 345 1.51 -13.42 -14.56
CA HIS A 345 0.23 -13.88 -15.13
C HIS A 345 0.42 -15.10 -16.05
N TRP A 346 1.38 -15.04 -16.97
CA TRP A 346 1.69 -16.16 -17.86
C TRP A 346 2.26 -17.38 -17.12
N ARG A 347 3.09 -17.18 -16.09
CA ARG A 347 3.55 -18.26 -15.19
C ARG A 347 2.39 -18.93 -14.47
N LEU A 348 1.45 -18.15 -13.94
CA LEU A 348 0.27 -18.68 -13.25
C LEU A 348 -0.62 -19.51 -14.19
N LEU A 349 -0.88 -19.02 -15.40
CA LEU A 349 -1.63 -19.76 -16.42
C LEU A 349 -0.93 -21.07 -16.83
N HIS A 350 0.40 -21.06 -16.94
CA HIS A 350 1.20 -22.26 -17.22
C HIS A 350 0.97 -23.33 -16.17
N TYR A 351 1.20 -23.02 -14.88
CA TYR A 351 1.08 -24.00 -13.81
C TYR A 351 -0.35 -24.51 -13.61
N ILE A 352 -1.36 -23.63 -13.68
CA ILE A 352 -2.76 -24.06 -13.54
C ILE A 352 -3.17 -24.94 -14.72
N SER A 353 -2.86 -24.55 -15.96
CA SER A 353 -3.28 -25.33 -17.15
C SER A 353 -2.55 -26.66 -17.29
N LEU A 354 -1.28 -26.74 -16.88
CA LEU A 354 -0.47 -27.95 -16.96
C LEU A 354 -0.83 -28.97 -15.86
N LEU A 355 -1.02 -28.52 -14.62
CA LEU A 355 -1.29 -29.42 -13.49
C LEU A 355 -2.77 -29.85 -13.41
N SER A 356 -3.71 -29.07 -13.94
CA SER A 356 -5.16 -29.40 -13.83
C SER A 356 -5.54 -30.73 -14.49
N PRO A 357 -5.12 -31.06 -15.73
CA PRO A 357 -5.37 -32.36 -16.33
C PRO A 357 -4.70 -33.50 -15.55
N VAL A 358 -3.50 -33.28 -15.01
CA VAL A 358 -2.76 -34.29 -14.23
C VAL A 358 -3.52 -34.67 -12.95
N VAL A 359 -4.09 -33.68 -12.26
CA VAL A 359 -4.90 -33.89 -11.05
C VAL A 359 -6.25 -34.54 -11.38
N LEU A 360 -6.86 -34.19 -12.52
CA LEU A 360 -8.17 -34.73 -12.92
C LEU A 360 -8.09 -36.15 -13.50
N PHE A 361 -6.95 -36.55 -14.07
CA PHE A 361 -6.80 -37.84 -14.77
C PHE A 361 -7.11 -39.06 -13.89
N PRO A 362 -6.63 -39.19 -12.64
CA PRO A 362 -7.00 -40.32 -11.77
C PRO A 362 -8.50 -40.37 -11.49
N ILE A 363 -9.14 -39.21 -11.29
CA ILE A 363 -10.59 -39.11 -11.06
C ILE A 363 -11.35 -39.61 -12.28
N LEU A 364 -10.91 -39.24 -13.48
CA LEU A 364 -11.51 -39.65 -14.75
C LEU A 364 -11.41 -41.17 -14.98
N VAL A 365 -10.31 -41.80 -14.58
CA VAL A 365 -10.16 -43.26 -14.65
C VAL A 365 -11.09 -43.95 -13.66
N LEU A 366 -11.24 -43.40 -12.45
CA LEU A 366 -12.11 -43.95 -11.40
C LEU A 366 -13.60 -43.85 -11.74
N THR A 367 -14.04 -42.80 -12.45
CA THR A 367 -15.45 -42.64 -12.82
C THR A 367 -15.90 -43.58 -13.93
N GLY A 368 -14.97 -44.13 -14.72
CA GLY A 368 -15.28 -45.04 -15.82
C GLY A 368 -16.01 -44.41 -17.01
N GLU A 369 -16.23 -43.08 -17.01
CA GLU A 369 -16.99 -42.37 -18.06
C GLU A 369 -16.35 -42.54 -19.45
N ILE A 370 -15.01 -42.64 -19.55
CA ILE A 370 -14.34 -42.86 -20.84
C ILE A 370 -14.77 -44.19 -21.45
N LYS A 371 -14.84 -45.25 -20.63
CA LYS A 371 -15.21 -46.59 -21.08
C LYS A 371 -16.66 -46.59 -21.57
N ASP A 372 -17.56 -45.96 -20.82
CA ASP A 372 -18.96 -45.82 -21.21
C ASP A 372 -19.14 -44.96 -22.49
N MET A 373 -18.33 -43.91 -22.66
CA MET A 373 -18.32 -43.09 -23.87
C MET A 373 -17.81 -43.86 -25.11
N GLN A 374 -16.82 -44.74 -24.92
CA GLN A 374 -16.33 -45.62 -26.00
C GLN A 374 -17.39 -46.64 -26.41
N GLU A 375 -18.16 -47.17 -25.46
CA GLU A 375 -19.26 -48.11 -25.73
C GLU A 375 -20.46 -47.41 -26.40
N ASN A 376 -20.72 -46.12 -26.10
CA ASN A 376 -21.86 -45.34 -26.60
C ASN A 376 -21.49 -44.23 -27.62
N CYS A 377 -20.69 -44.56 -28.63
CA CYS A 377 -20.15 -43.58 -29.60
C CYS A 377 -21.20 -42.82 -30.46
N TYR A 378 -22.46 -43.25 -30.53
CA TYR A 378 -23.49 -42.64 -31.40
C TYR A 378 -23.85 -41.19 -31.02
N VAL A 379 -23.65 -40.81 -29.75
CA VAL A 379 -23.91 -39.44 -29.26
C VAL A 379 -22.91 -38.43 -29.85
N LEU A 380 -21.70 -38.89 -30.18
CA LEU A 380 -20.60 -38.05 -30.66
C LEU A 380 -20.70 -37.70 -32.16
N ASP A 381 -21.54 -38.38 -32.95
CA ASP A 381 -21.63 -38.15 -34.41
C ASP A 381 -22.55 -36.96 -34.78
N THR A 382 -23.20 -36.33 -33.80
CA THR A 382 -24.20 -35.31 -34.06
C THR A 382 -23.57 -33.90 -34.12
N LYS A 383 -23.81 -33.14 -35.20
CA LYS A 383 -23.41 -31.71 -35.29
C LYS A 383 -23.95 -30.84 -34.13
N ARG A 384 -25.07 -31.26 -33.53
CA ARG A 384 -25.68 -30.64 -32.34
C ARG A 384 -24.83 -30.80 -31.08
N PHE A 385 -23.92 -31.77 -31.03
CA PHE A 385 -22.97 -31.97 -29.93
C PHE A 385 -21.72 -31.09 -30.09
N TRP A 386 -21.07 -31.13 -31.27
CA TRP A 386 -19.80 -30.44 -31.48
C TRP A 386 -19.91 -28.91 -31.55
N ASN A 387 -20.95 -28.35 -32.18
CA ASN A 387 -21.06 -26.90 -32.32
C ASN A 387 -21.15 -26.17 -30.96
N PRO A 388 -22.04 -26.58 -30.03
CA PRO A 388 -22.09 -25.96 -28.71
C PRO A 388 -20.86 -26.31 -27.85
N ALA A 389 -20.24 -27.49 -28.04
CA ALA A 389 -19.02 -27.87 -27.33
C ALA A 389 -17.82 -26.98 -27.70
N ILE A 390 -17.64 -26.66 -28.98
CA ILE A 390 -16.60 -25.73 -29.45
C ILE A 390 -16.87 -24.31 -28.93
N GLY A 391 -18.12 -23.86 -28.99
CA GLY A 391 -18.50 -22.57 -28.42
C GLY A 391 -18.20 -22.49 -26.92
N ALA A 392 -18.56 -23.54 -26.17
CA ALA A 392 -18.31 -23.63 -24.74
C ALA A 392 -16.81 -23.65 -24.42
N PHE A 393 -15.99 -24.28 -25.26
CA PHE A 393 -14.54 -24.24 -25.15
C PHE A 393 -13.99 -22.81 -25.21
N PHE A 394 -14.39 -21.99 -26.19
CA PHE A 394 -13.92 -20.61 -26.30
C PHE A 394 -14.38 -19.75 -25.12
N CYS A 395 -15.60 -19.94 -24.64
CA CYS A 395 -16.08 -19.28 -23.44
C CYS A 395 -15.28 -19.70 -22.19
N THR A 396 -15.00 -21.00 -22.04
CA THR A 396 -14.21 -21.52 -20.90
C THR A 396 -12.77 -21.03 -20.96
N LEU A 397 -12.16 -20.98 -22.15
CA LEU A 397 -10.83 -20.42 -22.37
C LEU A 397 -10.78 -18.94 -21.98
N ALA A 398 -11.79 -18.15 -22.37
CA ALA A 398 -11.88 -16.75 -22.00
C ALA A 398 -11.99 -16.58 -20.47
N SER A 399 -12.84 -17.36 -19.80
CA SER A 399 -12.92 -17.37 -18.33
C SER A 399 -11.59 -17.77 -17.69
N PHE A 400 -10.91 -18.79 -18.21
CA PHE A 400 -9.63 -19.27 -17.68
C PHE A 400 -8.53 -18.21 -17.72
N ILE A 401 -8.48 -17.40 -18.78
CA ILE A 401 -7.51 -16.28 -18.91
C ILE A 401 -7.94 -15.06 -18.09
N LEU A 402 -9.23 -14.70 -18.14
CA LEU A 402 -9.74 -13.47 -17.54
C LEU A 402 -9.84 -13.55 -16.01
N THR A 403 -10.14 -14.70 -15.42
CA THR A 403 -10.32 -14.82 -13.96
C THR A 403 -9.05 -14.43 -13.19
N PRO A 404 -7.84 -14.98 -13.47
CA PRO A 404 -6.61 -14.54 -12.79
C PRO A 404 -6.29 -13.06 -13.02
N LEU A 405 -6.59 -12.54 -14.21
CA LEU A 405 -6.35 -11.13 -14.54
C LEU A 405 -7.30 -10.19 -13.79
N PHE A 406 -8.57 -10.56 -13.68
CA PHE A 406 -9.58 -9.84 -12.92
C PHE A 406 -9.27 -9.87 -11.42
N THR A 407 -8.87 -11.04 -10.90
CA THR A 407 -8.47 -11.17 -9.49
C THR A 407 -7.21 -10.39 -9.18
N ALA A 408 -6.22 -10.39 -10.08
CA ALA A 408 -5.04 -9.53 -9.93
C ALA A 408 -5.39 -8.03 -9.96
N ALA A 409 -6.43 -7.64 -10.68
CA ALA A 409 -6.86 -6.24 -10.82
C ALA A 409 -7.87 -5.76 -9.77
N THR A 410 -8.47 -6.65 -8.98
CA THR A 410 -9.58 -6.29 -8.05
C THR A 410 -9.52 -6.96 -6.68
N GLY A 411 -8.67 -7.96 -6.48
CA GLY A 411 -8.58 -8.71 -5.21
C GLY A 411 -9.60 -9.85 -5.06
N ALA A 412 -9.49 -10.57 -3.94
CA ALA A 412 -10.28 -11.77 -3.67
C ALA A 412 -11.76 -11.46 -3.38
N THR A 413 -12.06 -10.33 -2.72
CA THR A 413 -13.42 -9.95 -2.30
C THR A 413 -14.30 -9.61 -3.49
N VAL A 414 -13.80 -8.80 -4.42
CA VAL A 414 -14.51 -8.44 -5.66
C VAL A 414 -14.66 -9.67 -6.57
N THR A 415 -13.62 -10.51 -6.67
CA THR A 415 -13.68 -11.78 -7.40
C THR A 415 -14.75 -12.71 -6.82
N GLY A 416 -14.85 -12.82 -5.50
CA GLY A 416 -15.87 -13.64 -4.84
C GLY A 416 -17.28 -13.08 -4.89
N PHE A 417 -17.43 -11.75 -5.00
CA PHE A 417 -18.72 -11.08 -5.18
C PHE A 417 -19.26 -11.24 -6.61
N TRP A 418 -18.38 -11.28 -7.61
CA TRP A 418 -18.71 -11.32 -9.03
C TRP A 418 -19.76 -12.36 -9.46
N PRO A 419 -19.76 -13.61 -8.94
CA PRO A 419 -20.77 -14.60 -9.28
C PRO A 419 -22.21 -14.22 -8.90
N VAL A 420 -22.42 -13.33 -7.93
CA VAL A 420 -23.76 -12.96 -7.40
C VAL A 420 -24.66 -12.31 -8.46
N PRO A 421 -24.29 -11.16 -9.08
CA PRO A 421 -25.09 -10.56 -10.14
C PRO A 421 -25.22 -11.48 -11.37
N ARG A 422 -24.19 -12.27 -11.68
CA ARG A 422 -24.23 -13.27 -12.75
C ARG A 422 -25.29 -14.33 -12.49
N GLN A 423 -25.34 -14.90 -11.28
CA GLN A 423 -26.31 -15.92 -10.90
C GLN A 423 -27.74 -15.36 -10.90
N ALA A 424 -27.93 -14.11 -10.47
CA ALA A 424 -29.23 -13.44 -10.56
C ALA A 424 -29.71 -13.31 -12.03
N LEU A 425 -28.82 -12.91 -12.94
CA LEU A 425 -29.13 -12.83 -14.37
C LEU A 425 -29.37 -14.22 -14.98
N GLN A 426 -28.58 -15.22 -14.57
CA GLN A 426 -28.75 -16.60 -15.00
C GLN A 426 -30.15 -17.14 -14.64
N LEU A 427 -30.63 -16.88 -13.43
CA LEU A 427 -31.98 -17.26 -13.01
C LEU A 427 -33.05 -16.60 -13.89
N ALA A 428 -32.91 -15.31 -14.17
CA ALA A 428 -33.84 -14.55 -14.99
C ALA A 428 -33.90 -15.04 -16.45
N VAL A 429 -32.74 -15.34 -17.05
CA VAL A 429 -32.65 -15.81 -18.44
C VAL A 429 -33.16 -17.24 -18.61
N THR A 430 -32.87 -18.11 -17.64
CA THR A 430 -33.19 -19.55 -17.76
C THR A 430 -34.59 -19.92 -17.30
N ASN A 431 -35.25 -19.08 -16.51
CA ASN A 431 -36.62 -19.30 -16.05
C ASN A 431 -37.48 -18.02 -16.18
N PRO A 432 -37.99 -17.70 -17.38
CA PRO A 432 -38.77 -16.48 -17.61
C PRO A 432 -40.10 -16.45 -16.84
N ASN A 433 -40.64 -17.61 -16.47
CA ASN A 433 -41.93 -17.75 -15.76
C ASN A 433 -41.75 -17.84 -14.24
N MET A 434 -40.74 -17.17 -13.67
CA MET A 434 -40.51 -17.19 -12.23
C MET A 434 -41.54 -16.36 -11.46
N PRO A 435 -41.88 -16.75 -10.21
CA PRO A 435 -42.86 -16.03 -9.40
C PRO A 435 -42.41 -14.61 -9.07
N VAL A 436 -43.37 -13.73 -8.74
CA VAL A 436 -43.12 -12.29 -8.54
C VAL A 436 -42.03 -12.02 -7.49
N HIS A 437 -41.99 -12.79 -6.39
CA HIS A 437 -40.96 -12.64 -5.36
C HIS A 437 -39.55 -12.94 -5.90
N SER A 438 -39.42 -13.87 -6.84
CA SER A 438 -38.13 -14.18 -7.47
C SER A 438 -37.65 -13.05 -8.38
N TRP A 439 -38.56 -12.42 -9.14
CA TRP A 439 -38.25 -11.22 -9.93
C TRP A 439 -37.82 -10.03 -9.06
N VAL A 440 -38.52 -9.81 -7.95
CA VAL A 440 -38.15 -8.77 -6.98
C VAL A 440 -36.77 -9.05 -6.37
N GLY A 441 -36.48 -10.31 -6.02
CA GLY A 441 -35.17 -10.74 -5.54
C GLY A 441 -34.05 -10.46 -6.54
N VAL A 442 -34.26 -10.78 -7.83
CA VAL A 442 -33.30 -10.47 -8.90
C VAL A 442 -33.06 -8.96 -9.03
N ALA A 443 -34.13 -8.15 -9.06
CA ALA A 443 -33.99 -6.70 -9.17
C ALA A 443 -33.23 -6.07 -7.99
N LEU A 444 -33.55 -6.48 -6.76
CA LEU A 444 -32.87 -6.00 -5.55
C LEU A 444 -31.41 -6.49 -5.48
N CYS A 445 -31.13 -7.69 -5.98
CA CYS A 445 -29.76 -8.21 -6.09
C CYS A 445 -28.90 -7.35 -7.03
N TRP A 446 -29.46 -6.93 -8.17
CA TRP A 446 -28.78 -6.01 -9.08
C TRP A 446 -28.59 -4.61 -8.49
N LEU A 447 -29.60 -4.06 -7.79
CA LEU A 447 -29.47 -2.77 -7.12
C LEU A 447 -28.40 -2.78 -6.02
N SER A 448 -28.34 -3.85 -5.22
CA SER A 448 -27.29 -4.02 -4.21
C SER A 448 -25.91 -4.26 -4.82
N SER A 449 -25.83 -4.90 -6.00
CA SER A 449 -24.58 -5.04 -6.76
C SER A 449 -24.08 -3.69 -7.32
N ILE A 450 -24.99 -2.84 -7.80
CA ILE A 450 -24.67 -1.47 -8.21
C ILE A 450 -24.15 -0.67 -6.99
N TRP A 451 -24.79 -0.83 -5.83
CA TRP A 451 -24.33 -0.19 -4.60
C TRP A 451 -22.94 -0.68 -4.16
N PHE A 452 -22.67 -1.98 -4.24
CA PHE A 452 -21.34 -2.55 -3.98
C PHE A 452 -20.27 -1.89 -4.87
N VAL A 453 -20.54 -1.75 -6.17
CA VAL A 453 -19.64 -1.06 -7.11
C VAL A 453 -19.50 0.42 -6.76
N ALA A 454 -20.59 1.10 -6.39
CA ALA A 454 -20.58 2.52 -6.04
C ALA A 454 -19.70 2.80 -4.80
N VAL A 455 -19.82 1.96 -3.77
CA VAL A 455 -19.01 2.02 -2.54
C VAL A 455 -17.52 1.83 -2.85
N ARG A 456 -17.18 0.96 -3.80
CA ARG A 456 -15.77 0.66 -4.12
C ARG A 456 -15.13 1.58 -5.13
N TRP A 457 -15.90 2.11 -6.10
CA TRP A 457 -15.33 2.77 -7.28
C TRP A 457 -15.84 4.20 -7.52
N VAL A 458 -17.00 4.59 -6.96
CA VAL A 458 -17.64 5.91 -7.23
C VAL A 458 -17.48 6.88 -6.07
N THR A 459 -17.45 6.40 -4.82
CA THR A 459 -17.12 7.25 -3.68
C THR A 459 -15.60 7.44 -3.61
N PRO A 460 -15.06 8.65 -3.86
CA PRO A 460 -13.67 8.89 -3.53
C PRO A 460 -13.52 8.67 -2.02
N PRO A 461 -12.43 8.03 -1.55
CA PRO A 461 -12.08 8.13 -0.15
C PRO A 461 -12.02 9.64 0.19
N PRO A 462 -12.50 10.05 1.37
CA PRO A 462 -12.50 11.47 1.77
C PRO A 462 -11.13 12.14 1.61
N ASP A 463 -10.05 11.35 1.56
CA ASP A 463 -8.66 11.78 1.42
C ASP A 463 -8.29 12.26 -0.01
N LYS A 464 -8.97 11.76 -1.06
CA LYS A 464 -8.65 12.15 -2.47
C LYS A 464 -9.24 13.52 -2.87
N ILE A 465 -10.24 14.02 -2.15
CA ILE A 465 -10.76 15.37 -2.37
C ILE A 465 -9.81 16.43 -1.78
N LEU A 466 -9.02 16.06 -0.75
CA LEU A 466 -8.02 16.95 -0.16
C LEU A 466 -6.82 17.16 -1.08
N CYS A 467 -6.33 16.09 -1.74
CA CYS A 467 -5.22 16.19 -2.71
C CYS A 467 -5.58 17.03 -3.95
N CYS A 468 -6.79 16.91 -4.49
CA CYS A 468 -7.21 17.73 -5.62
C CYS A 468 -7.49 19.19 -5.25
N LYS A 469 -7.82 19.49 -3.99
CA LYS A 469 -7.92 20.88 -3.51
C LYS A 469 -6.54 21.50 -3.29
N LEU A 470 -5.58 20.76 -2.72
CA LEU A 470 -4.22 21.24 -2.49
C LEU A 470 -3.41 21.41 -3.80
N ALA A 471 -3.66 20.59 -4.81
CA ALA A 471 -3.04 20.73 -6.14
C ALA A 471 -3.56 21.93 -6.93
N ASN A 472 -4.77 22.42 -6.65
CA ASN A 472 -5.36 23.56 -7.36
C ASN A 472 -5.08 24.91 -6.66
N GLU A 473 -4.76 24.89 -5.37
CA GLU A 473 -4.30 26.08 -4.62
C GLU A 473 -2.81 26.39 -4.84
N SER A 474 -2.01 25.39 -5.25
CA SER A 474 -0.59 25.57 -5.61
C SER A 474 -0.36 26.11 -7.03
N ALA A 475 -1.40 26.23 -7.85
CA ALA A 475 -1.31 26.73 -9.22
C ALA A 475 -1.51 28.27 -9.36
N LEU A 476 -1.78 28.99 -8.26
CA LEU A 476 -2.13 30.43 -8.30
C LEU A 476 -1.04 31.41 -7.83
N THR A 477 0.19 30.95 -7.61
CA THR A 477 1.33 31.83 -7.30
C THR A 477 2.59 31.40 -8.07
N TYR A 478 2.52 31.47 -9.40
CA TYR A 478 3.71 31.48 -10.25
C TYR A 478 4.02 32.93 -10.66
N VAL A 479 4.93 33.57 -9.93
CA VAL A 479 5.56 34.84 -10.35
C VAL A 479 6.70 34.48 -11.31
N PRO A 480 6.73 35.00 -12.55
CA PRO A 480 7.82 34.69 -13.47
C PRO A 480 9.09 35.42 -13.03
N ARG A 481 10.15 34.67 -12.66
CA ARG A 481 11.50 35.24 -12.59
C ARG A 481 12.01 35.49 -14.00
N GLY A 482 12.24 36.76 -14.29
CA GLY A 482 12.84 37.25 -15.52
C GLY A 482 14.25 36.70 -15.74
N ALA A 483 14.54 36.47 -17.01
CA ALA A 483 15.82 36.04 -17.53
C ALA A 483 16.95 37.01 -17.19
N THR A 484 18.04 36.50 -16.63
CA THR A 484 19.37 37.08 -16.81
C THR A 484 20.40 35.95 -16.95
N GLY A 485 21.02 35.89 -18.14
CA GLY A 485 22.38 35.42 -18.40
C GLY A 485 22.81 34.03 -17.95
N LEU A 486 22.60 33.03 -18.81
CA LEU A 486 23.52 31.90 -18.92
C LEU A 486 24.71 32.32 -19.79
N THR A 487 25.91 32.35 -19.21
CA THR A 487 27.12 31.88 -19.91
C THR A 487 27.62 30.67 -19.15
N SER A 488 27.31 29.49 -19.68
CA SER A 488 27.91 28.22 -19.31
C SER A 488 29.25 28.05 -20.00
N SER A 489 30.26 27.57 -19.27
CA SER A 489 31.24 26.65 -19.85
C SER A 489 31.62 25.61 -18.81
N ASP A 490 31.18 24.39 -19.08
CA ASP A 490 31.49 23.17 -18.36
C ASP A 490 32.97 22.74 -18.56
N SER A 491 33.59 22.38 -17.44
CA SER A 491 34.17 21.04 -17.17
C SER A 491 35.56 20.60 -17.71
N VAL A 492 36.36 20.11 -16.74
CA VAL A 492 37.11 18.82 -16.69
C VAL A 492 38.59 18.75 -17.15
N HIS A 493 39.41 18.37 -16.16
CA HIS A 493 40.65 17.55 -16.09
C HIS A 493 41.66 17.39 -17.26
N ASN A 494 42.91 17.71 -16.87
CA ASN A 494 44.18 16.97 -17.00
C ASN A 494 44.82 16.56 -18.36
N LEU A 495 46.13 16.90 -18.38
CA LEU A 495 47.30 16.20 -18.93
C LEU A 495 47.75 16.44 -20.38
N SER A 496 48.90 17.10 -20.45
CA SER A 496 50.11 16.82 -21.26
C SER A 496 50.04 16.84 -22.79
N GLY A 497 50.99 17.56 -23.41
CA GLY A 497 51.47 17.22 -24.76
C GLY A 497 51.85 18.41 -25.62
N SER A 498 53.15 18.64 -25.74
CA SER A 498 53.86 19.65 -26.52
C SER A 498 53.63 19.58 -28.05
N PHE A 499 53.79 20.73 -28.74
CA PHE A 499 54.48 20.98 -30.04
C PHE A 499 53.77 22.03 -30.95
N PHE A 500 54.38 23.24 -31.01
CA PHE A 500 54.76 24.11 -32.16
C PHE A 500 53.88 24.28 -33.45
N PRO A 501 54.08 25.37 -34.23
CA PRO A 501 53.00 26.31 -34.62
C PRO A 501 52.87 26.47 -36.16
N PHE A 502 51.82 27.15 -36.65
CA PHE A 502 51.71 27.89 -37.94
C PHE A 502 50.24 28.35 -37.98
N GLY A 503 49.80 29.56 -38.31
CA GLY A 503 50.33 30.65 -39.11
C GLY A 503 49.20 31.14 -40.04
N GLY A 504 48.94 32.46 -40.10
CA GLY A 504 48.20 33.11 -41.19
C GLY A 504 46.71 33.40 -40.93
N THR A 505 46.32 34.64 -40.58
CA THR A 505 46.00 35.79 -41.48
C THR A 505 44.75 35.61 -42.34
N ALA A 506 43.70 36.42 -42.07
CA ALA A 506 43.12 37.39 -43.01
C ALA A 506 41.66 37.79 -42.62
N SER A 507 41.52 39.03 -42.17
CA SER A 507 40.36 39.91 -42.47
C SER A 507 40.61 40.56 -43.86
N PRO A 508 39.78 41.44 -44.48
CA PRO A 508 38.49 42.04 -44.07
C PRO A 508 37.48 42.22 -45.25
N ARG A 509 36.42 43.04 -44.99
CA ARG A 509 35.48 43.76 -45.90
C ARG A 509 34.05 43.18 -45.91
N SER A 510 32.97 43.95 -45.88
CA SER A 510 32.72 45.40 -45.75
C SER A 510 31.20 45.62 -45.64
N VAL A 511 30.80 46.51 -44.73
CA VAL A 511 29.49 47.19 -44.52
C VAL A 511 29.13 48.03 -45.78
N PRO A 512 27.85 48.32 -46.18
CA PRO A 512 26.79 49.07 -45.47
C PRO A 512 25.36 48.54 -45.69
N GLY A 513 24.26 48.95 -45.05
CA GLY A 513 23.89 50.12 -44.26
C GLY A 513 22.46 50.54 -44.68
N ALA A 514 21.51 50.48 -43.74
CA ALA A 514 20.22 51.21 -43.63
C ALA A 514 19.13 51.12 -44.73
N ARG A 515 17.92 50.67 -44.34
CA ARG A 515 16.71 51.53 -44.15
C ARG A 515 15.48 50.70 -43.74
N SER A 516 14.70 51.27 -42.82
CA SER A 516 13.33 50.91 -42.42
C SER A 516 12.32 51.06 -43.57
N PRO A 517 11.14 50.40 -43.53
CA PRO A 517 9.94 51.12 -43.08
C PRO A 517 8.83 50.28 -42.37
N SER A 518 8.02 51.03 -41.62
CA SER A 518 6.61 50.89 -41.17
C SER A 518 5.73 49.66 -41.48
N HIS A 519 5.02 49.23 -40.41
CA HIS A 519 3.61 48.79 -40.29
C HIS A 519 2.88 48.17 -41.50
N VAL A 520 2.38 46.93 -41.35
CA VAL A 520 0.98 46.48 -41.61
C VAL A 520 0.73 45.13 -40.88
N HIS A 521 -0.43 45.00 -40.24
CA HIS A 521 -1.01 43.80 -39.57
C HIS A 521 -1.51 42.73 -40.57
N PRO A 522 -1.72 41.43 -40.18
CA PRO A 522 -3.07 41.01 -39.76
C PRO A 522 -3.20 39.85 -38.72
N ARG A 523 -4.24 40.01 -37.88
CA ARG A 523 -5.28 39.07 -37.38
C ARG A 523 -4.95 37.82 -36.52
N TYR A 524 -5.39 37.91 -35.26
CA TYR A 524 -5.91 36.83 -34.39
C TYR A 524 -7.45 36.76 -34.50
N PRO A 525 -8.12 35.62 -34.19
CA PRO A 525 -9.52 35.61 -33.83
C PRO A 525 -9.76 35.64 -32.30
N GLU A 526 -10.79 36.42 -31.97
CA GLU A 526 -11.35 36.90 -30.71
C GLU A 526 -11.70 35.90 -29.59
N LYS A 527 -11.58 36.44 -28.36
CA LYS A 527 -12.33 36.07 -27.15
C LYS A 527 -13.71 36.75 -27.13
N ARG A 528 -14.73 36.10 -26.57
CA ARG A 528 -15.87 36.80 -25.92
C ARG A 528 -16.08 36.32 -24.50
N LYS A 529 -16.19 37.30 -23.60
CA LYS A 529 -16.60 37.21 -22.19
C LYS A 529 -18.10 36.95 -22.09
N LEU A 530 -18.54 36.32 -20.99
CA LEU A 530 -19.68 36.74 -20.16
C LEU A 530 -19.79 35.82 -18.94
N CYS A 531 -19.72 36.41 -17.74
CA CYS A 531 -20.54 36.10 -16.56
C CYS A 531 -19.96 36.82 -15.34
N GLY A 532 -20.50 38.01 -15.06
CA GLY A 532 -20.60 38.55 -13.72
C GLY A 532 -22.08 38.80 -13.46
N GLU A 533 -22.62 38.18 -12.41
CA GLU A 533 -23.83 38.63 -11.69
C GLU A 533 -23.94 37.83 -10.37
N LYS A 534 -24.13 38.53 -9.26
CA LYS A 534 -24.76 38.09 -8.00
C LYS A 534 -26.10 38.86 -7.91
N PRO A 535 -27.08 38.51 -7.05
CA PRO A 535 -27.58 37.22 -6.53
C PRO A 535 -29.13 37.10 -6.77
N PRO A 536 -29.88 36.16 -6.15
CA PRO A 536 -30.50 36.53 -4.87
C PRO A 536 -30.52 35.41 -3.82
N VAL A 537 -30.54 35.85 -2.56
CA VAL A 537 -30.94 35.06 -1.39
C VAL A 537 -32.34 34.49 -1.62
N ARG A 538 -32.45 33.16 -1.64
CA ARG A 538 -33.71 32.45 -1.40
C ARG A 538 -33.47 31.39 -0.34
N ASN A 539 -34.12 31.59 0.80
CA ASN A 539 -34.24 30.61 1.87
C ASN A 539 -34.68 29.26 1.31
N GLY A 540 -33.87 28.23 1.51
CA GLY A 540 -34.19 26.87 1.10
C GLY A 540 -33.16 25.90 1.66
N ARG A 541 -33.36 25.46 2.91
CA ARG A 541 -32.69 24.28 3.45
C ARG A 541 -33.02 23.10 2.55
N ILE A 542 -32.07 22.61 1.76
CA ILE A 542 -32.20 21.30 1.11
C ILE A 542 -31.56 20.28 2.05
N ALA A 543 -32.42 19.70 2.87
CA ALA A 543 -32.14 18.48 3.63
C ALA A 543 -32.09 17.31 2.64
N ALA A 544 -30.89 16.84 2.30
CA ALA A 544 -30.67 15.63 1.50
C ALA A 544 -29.77 14.63 2.24
N ARG A 545 -29.95 14.50 3.56
CA ARG A 545 -29.32 13.45 4.39
C ARG A 545 -30.28 12.54 5.16
N ASP A 546 -31.60 12.76 5.09
CA ASP A 546 -32.56 12.06 5.97
C ASP A 546 -33.68 11.29 5.26
N TRP A 547 -33.62 11.13 3.94
CA TRP A 547 -34.68 10.45 3.19
C TRP A 547 -34.13 9.25 2.44
N PHE A 548 -33.88 8.12 3.11
CA PHE A 548 -33.92 6.79 2.45
C PHE A 548 -33.92 5.60 3.42
N MET A 549 -33.61 5.78 4.70
CA MET A 549 -33.53 4.69 5.70
C MET A 549 -34.81 4.37 6.51
N PRO A 550 -35.81 5.27 6.72
CA PRO A 550 -37.02 4.89 7.46
C PRO A 550 -38.06 4.10 6.64
N TRP A 551 -38.04 4.20 5.30
CA TRP A 551 -39.08 3.60 4.45
C TRP A 551 -38.91 2.09 4.24
N ALA A 552 -37.66 1.61 4.15
CA ALA A 552 -37.35 0.19 3.94
C ALA A 552 -37.59 -0.68 5.19
N PHE A 553 -37.30 -0.16 6.39
CA PHE A 553 -37.56 -0.88 7.65
C PHE A 553 -39.04 -0.93 8.03
N GLY A 554 -39.82 0.11 7.72
CA GLY A 554 -41.26 0.15 7.98
C GLY A 554 -42.08 -0.83 7.12
N GLN A 555 -41.67 -1.03 5.86
CA GLN A 555 -42.30 -1.99 4.94
C GLN A 555 -41.93 -3.45 5.25
N MET A 556 -40.67 -3.73 5.66
CA MET A 556 -40.24 -5.10 6.03
C MET A 556 -40.98 -5.65 7.25
N HIS A 557 -41.25 -4.82 8.26
CA HIS A 557 -41.97 -5.26 9.47
C HIS A 557 -43.46 -5.54 9.23
N SER A 558 -44.05 -4.89 8.22
CA SER A 558 -45.45 -5.08 7.80
C SER A 558 -45.60 -6.30 6.86
N ALA A 559 -44.67 -6.49 5.93
CA ALA A 559 -44.68 -7.61 4.97
C ALA A 559 -44.34 -8.97 5.61
N GLN A 560 -43.47 -9.01 6.63
CA GLN A 560 -43.17 -10.27 7.35
C GLN A 560 -44.34 -10.78 8.21
N ARG A 561 -45.24 -9.90 8.68
CA ARG A 561 -46.44 -10.33 9.44
C ARG A 561 -47.56 -10.88 8.56
N SER A 562 -47.60 -10.54 7.27
CA SER A 562 -48.68 -10.99 6.37
C SER A 562 -48.38 -12.32 5.66
N MET A 563 -47.11 -12.75 5.54
CA MET A 563 -46.73 -13.95 4.79
C MET A 563 -46.58 -15.24 5.62
N LEU A 564 -46.71 -15.20 6.94
CA LEU A 564 -46.66 -16.39 7.81
C LEU A 564 -48.07 -16.77 8.34
N ARG A 565 -48.93 -17.24 7.44
CA ARG A 565 -50.09 -18.08 7.81
C ARG A 565 -50.09 -19.35 6.95
N PRO A 566 -49.72 -20.52 7.48
CA PRO A 566 -50.00 -21.78 6.81
C PRO A 566 -51.46 -22.18 7.09
N ARG A 567 -52.30 -22.20 6.05
CA ARG A 567 -53.48 -23.07 6.00
C ARG A 567 -52.99 -24.45 5.59
N PHE A 568 -52.78 -25.37 6.54
CA PHE A 568 -52.84 -26.80 6.27
C PHE A 568 -53.40 -27.53 7.50
N ALA A 569 -54.54 -28.18 7.30
CA ALA A 569 -55.15 -29.10 8.23
C ALA A 569 -54.41 -30.45 8.19
N GLY A 570 -54.25 -31.06 9.35
CA GLY A 570 -54.06 -32.51 9.52
C GLY A 570 -52.63 -33.04 9.39
N SER A 571 -51.92 -33.18 10.52
CA SER A 571 -51.21 -34.41 10.93
C SER A 571 -50.38 -34.14 12.21
N LYS A 572 -50.52 -35.03 13.19
CA LYS A 572 -49.92 -34.93 14.54
C LYS A 572 -48.45 -35.39 14.53
N ARG A 573 -47.53 -34.61 15.12
CA ARG A 573 -46.43 -35.04 16.05
C ARG A 573 -45.55 -33.83 16.48
N PRO A 574 -44.84 -33.90 17.64
CA PRO A 574 -44.59 -32.74 18.49
C PRO A 574 -43.24 -32.06 18.22
N VAL A 575 -43.22 -30.73 18.26
CA VAL A 575 -42.01 -29.90 18.32
C VAL A 575 -41.96 -29.19 19.66
N ILE A 576 -40.80 -29.29 20.31
CA ILE A 576 -40.44 -28.74 21.61
C ILE A 576 -40.65 -27.21 21.60
N LYS A 577 -41.48 -26.70 22.52
CA LYS A 577 -41.71 -25.26 22.72
C LYS A 577 -40.64 -24.70 23.66
N MET A 578 -39.67 -23.97 23.14
CA MET A 578 -38.88 -23.01 23.93
C MET A 578 -39.65 -21.68 23.99
N LYS A 579 -39.89 -21.15 25.20
CA LYS A 579 -40.71 -19.96 25.44
C LYS A 579 -39.95 -18.69 25.04
N ILE A 580 -40.55 -17.90 24.16
CA ILE A 580 -40.10 -16.60 23.61
C ILE A 580 -40.01 -15.47 24.68
N THR A 581 -40.27 -15.77 25.95
CA THR A 581 -40.29 -14.77 27.01
C THR A 581 -38.91 -14.46 27.60
N GLU A 582 -37.95 -15.39 27.58
CA GLU A 582 -36.61 -15.17 28.16
C GLU A 582 -35.65 -14.40 27.21
N LEU A 583 -35.89 -14.45 25.89
CA LEU A 583 -35.11 -13.69 24.89
C LEU A 583 -35.40 -12.17 24.92
N LYS A 584 -36.49 -11.75 25.57
CA LYS A 584 -36.86 -10.32 25.64
C LYS A 584 -36.21 -9.58 26.81
N GLU A 585 -35.71 -10.29 27.83
CA GLU A 585 -34.98 -9.68 28.94
C GLU A 585 -33.47 -9.61 28.67
N PHE A 586 -32.89 -10.56 27.93
CA PHE A 586 -31.49 -10.50 27.52
C PHE A 586 -31.19 -9.37 26.51
N ALA A 587 -32.16 -9.03 25.65
CA ALA A 587 -31.99 -7.99 24.62
C ALA A 587 -32.16 -6.55 25.12
N ARG A 588 -32.56 -6.31 26.38
CA ARG A 588 -32.92 -4.97 26.87
C ARG A 588 -31.87 -4.30 27.76
N THR A 589 -30.84 -5.03 28.20
CA THR A 589 -29.81 -4.49 29.12
C THR A 589 -28.43 -4.24 28.51
N GLU A 590 -28.16 -4.65 27.26
CA GLU A 590 -26.81 -4.52 26.68
C GLU A 590 -26.70 -3.60 25.44
N TYR A 591 -27.81 -3.21 24.81
CA TYR A 591 -27.78 -2.54 23.49
C TYR A 591 -28.11 -1.03 23.48
N ALA A 592 -28.23 -0.37 24.64
CA ALA A 592 -28.50 1.06 24.71
C ALA A 592 -27.26 1.94 24.96
N GLY A 593 -26.07 1.33 25.15
CA GLY A 593 -24.81 2.05 25.42
C GLY A 593 -23.93 2.33 24.20
N ASP A 594 -23.99 1.50 23.16
CA ASP A 594 -22.94 1.49 22.11
C ASP A 594 -23.30 2.19 20.79
N LEU A 595 -24.49 2.78 20.69
CA LEU A 595 -25.01 3.40 19.46
C LEU A 595 -24.54 4.85 19.20
N TRP A 596 -23.52 5.33 19.91
CA TRP A 596 -22.92 6.66 19.71
C TRP A 596 -21.38 6.71 19.56
N GLN A 597 -20.70 5.57 19.31
CA GLN A 597 -19.22 5.56 19.19
C GLN A 597 -18.61 5.23 17.82
N GLN A 598 -19.33 4.75 16.81
CA GLN A 598 -18.68 4.19 15.61
C GLN A 598 -18.64 5.12 14.37
N THR A 599 -18.28 6.40 14.54
CA THR A 599 -17.98 7.33 13.42
C THR A 599 -16.80 8.28 13.67
N ARG A 600 -15.84 7.95 14.54
CA ARG A 600 -14.61 8.75 14.73
C ARG A 600 -13.38 7.86 14.70
N ALA A 601 -12.53 8.03 13.69
CA ALA A 601 -11.37 7.18 13.44
C ALA A 601 -10.13 7.53 14.29
N ALA A 602 -10.14 8.58 15.13
CA ALA A 602 -9.26 8.63 16.29
C ALA A 602 -10.02 9.10 17.53
N SER A 603 -10.51 8.15 18.33
CA SER A 603 -10.92 8.44 19.71
C SER A 603 -10.04 7.72 20.75
N THR A 604 -9.07 6.91 20.29
CA THR A 604 -8.22 6.06 21.12
C THR A 604 -6.77 6.10 20.60
N VAL A 605 -5.80 5.91 21.50
CA VAL A 605 -4.39 5.79 21.15
C VAL A 605 -4.16 4.53 20.30
N ASP A 606 -3.46 4.64 19.18
CA ASP A 606 -2.95 3.49 18.44
C ASP A 606 -1.59 3.07 18.98
N PHE A 607 -1.53 1.96 19.73
CA PHE A 607 -0.29 1.42 20.28
C PHE A 607 0.57 0.64 19.28
N LYS A 608 0.20 0.64 17.99
CA LYS A 608 0.87 -0.12 16.93
C LYS A 608 2.38 0.06 16.86
N TYR A 609 2.86 1.26 17.14
CA TYR A 609 4.26 1.65 16.98
C TYR A 609 4.98 1.86 18.32
N LEU A 610 4.34 1.50 19.44
CA LEU A 610 4.96 1.63 20.75
C LEU A 610 6.11 0.62 20.89
N GLU A 611 7.34 1.13 20.81
CA GLU A 611 8.56 0.36 20.98
C GLU A 611 9.64 1.18 21.71
N GLY A 612 10.66 0.48 22.21
CA GLY A 612 11.82 1.10 22.85
C GLY A 612 11.59 1.41 24.32
N PHE A 613 12.29 2.44 24.84
CA PHE A 613 12.39 2.65 26.28
C PHE A 613 11.08 3.03 26.97
N ALA A 614 10.16 3.71 26.28
CA ALA A 614 8.84 4.06 26.83
C ALA A 614 7.79 2.93 26.70
N TYR A 615 8.21 1.71 26.31
CA TYR A 615 7.33 0.55 26.27
C TYR A 615 6.61 0.35 27.63
N GLY A 616 5.29 0.18 27.58
CA GLY A 616 4.43 0.10 28.77
C GLY A 616 3.74 1.41 29.17
N VAL A 617 3.93 2.49 28.42
CA VAL A 617 3.12 3.70 28.57
C VAL A 617 1.63 3.40 28.29
N THR A 618 0.74 3.98 29.08
CA THR A 618 -0.72 3.83 28.95
C THR A 618 -1.45 5.16 28.79
N GLY A 619 -0.79 6.28 29.13
CA GLY A 619 -1.36 7.62 29.06
C GLY A 619 -2.61 7.76 29.93
N GLY A 620 -3.71 8.22 29.35
CA GLY A 620 -5.03 8.28 29.98
C GLY A 620 -5.70 6.92 30.21
N GLY A 621 -5.12 5.82 29.73
CA GLY A 621 -5.64 4.46 29.87
C GLY A 621 -7.04 4.32 29.25
N ASN A 622 -7.96 3.71 30.01
CA ASN A 622 -9.34 3.48 29.59
C ASN A 622 -10.29 4.65 29.93
N ALA A 623 -9.77 5.84 30.26
CA ALA A 623 -10.60 7.00 30.53
C ALA A 623 -11.46 7.36 29.31
N ALA A 624 -12.70 7.77 29.54
CA ALA A 624 -13.59 8.20 28.46
C ALA A 624 -12.97 9.41 27.70
N PRO A 625 -12.98 9.40 26.35
CA PRO A 625 -12.43 10.51 25.58
C PRO A 625 -13.16 11.84 25.84
N VAL A 626 -12.39 12.91 26.03
CA VAL A 626 -12.88 14.28 26.12
C VAL A 626 -12.48 15.06 24.87
N TYR A 627 -13.36 15.95 24.42
CA TYR A 627 -13.20 16.71 23.17
C TYR A 627 -13.23 18.21 23.51
N PRO A 628 -12.09 18.85 23.79
CA PRO A 628 -12.07 20.27 24.07
C PRO A 628 -12.63 21.07 22.89
N SER A 629 -13.37 22.12 23.19
CA SER A 629 -13.95 23.04 22.22
C SER A 629 -13.19 24.36 22.15
N THR A 630 -12.49 24.73 23.22
CA THR A 630 -11.73 25.98 23.36
C THR A 630 -10.29 25.73 23.78
N ILE A 631 -9.40 26.72 23.57
CA ILE A 631 -8.00 26.65 24.01
C ILE A 631 -7.89 26.55 25.54
N GLN A 632 -8.84 27.12 26.28
CA GLN A 632 -8.91 27.07 27.73
C GLN A 632 -9.29 25.66 28.22
N GLU A 633 -10.27 25.01 27.57
CA GLU A 633 -10.62 23.62 27.88
C GLU A 633 -9.48 22.66 27.58
N LEU A 634 -8.79 22.83 26.45
CA LEU A 634 -7.61 22.04 26.11
C LEU A 634 -6.52 22.17 27.19
N ALA A 635 -6.16 23.39 27.57
CA ALA A 635 -5.18 23.64 28.62
C ALA A 635 -5.62 23.09 29.99
N SER A 636 -6.91 23.21 30.32
CA SER A 636 -7.49 22.69 31.56
C SER A 636 -7.40 21.16 31.63
N TYR A 637 -7.83 20.45 30.59
CA TYR A 637 -7.78 18.99 30.55
C TYR A 637 -6.35 18.45 30.56
N LEU A 638 -5.41 19.13 29.91
CA LEU A 638 -4.00 18.74 29.93
C LEU A 638 -3.36 18.96 31.31
N GLY A 639 -3.80 19.99 32.03
CA GLY A 639 -3.21 20.41 33.31
C GLY A 639 -3.85 19.81 34.56
N ASP A 640 -5.01 19.15 34.47
CA ASP A 640 -5.69 18.63 35.66
C ASP A 640 -5.11 17.31 36.19
N SER A 641 -5.57 16.87 37.36
CA SER A 641 -5.04 15.68 38.03
C SER A 641 -5.66 14.35 37.54
N GLN A 642 -6.66 14.38 36.66
CA GLN A 642 -7.41 13.18 36.28
C GLN A 642 -6.75 12.47 35.10
N PRO A 643 -6.77 11.13 35.03
CA PRO A 643 -6.40 10.43 33.80
C PRO A 643 -7.34 10.82 32.66
N ARG A 644 -6.79 11.21 31.49
CA ARG A 644 -7.62 11.67 30.35
C ARG A 644 -7.11 11.22 29.00
N ASN A 645 -8.05 10.84 28.16
CA ASN A 645 -7.88 10.73 26.71
C ASN A 645 -8.46 12.00 26.06
N ILE A 646 -7.61 12.90 25.61
CA ILE A 646 -7.96 14.23 25.09
C ILE A 646 -7.84 14.19 23.59
N VAL A 647 -8.96 14.31 22.89
CA VAL A 647 -9.03 14.16 21.43
C VAL A 647 -9.24 15.52 20.78
N ILE A 648 -8.33 15.92 19.91
CA ILE A 648 -8.42 17.16 19.13
C ILE A 648 -8.60 16.85 17.64
N SER A 649 -9.61 17.46 17.01
CA SER A 649 -9.96 17.23 15.61
C SER A 649 -9.94 18.52 14.77
N LYS A 650 -9.32 19.57 15.31
CA LYS A 650 -9.29 20.93 14.73
C LYS A 650 -8.05 21.69 15.20
N THR A 651 -7.80 22.82 14.56
CA THR A 651 -6.76 23.76 15.00
C THR A 651 -7.15 24.49 16.29
N PHE A 652 -6.28 24.41 17.30
CA PHE A 652 -6.29 25.25 18.50
C PHE A 652 -5.23 26.34 18.33
N ASN A 653 -5.68 27.55 18.02
CA ASN A 653 -4.82 28.69 17.77
C ASN A 653 -4.63 29.53 19.05
N PHE A 654 -3.40 29.58 19.54
CA PHE A 654 -2.97 30.36 20.71
C PHE A 654 -2.31 31.69 20.31
N ILE A 655 -2.13 31.98 19.02
CA ILE A 655 -1.55 33.27 18.60
C ILE A 655 -2.43 34.41 19.11
N ASN A 656 -1.80 35.38 19.74
CA ASN A 656 -2.35 36.54 20.44
C ASN A 656 -3.23 36.21 21.65
N SER A 657 -3.35 34.94 22.08
CA SER A 657 -4.20 34.59 23.24
C SER A 657 -3.68 35.16 24.56
N GLU A 658 -2.38 35.41 24.65
CA GLU A 658 -1.71 36.03 25.80
C GLU A 658 -1.16 37.43 25.47
N GLY A 659 -1.57 37.99 24.33
CA GLY A 659 -1.07 39.26 23.80
C GLY A 659 0.34 39.18 23.23
N ARG A 660 0.80 40.32 22.70
CA ARG A 660 2.17 40.50 22.21
C ARG A 660 2.94 41.37 23.17
N VAL A 661 4.23 41.11 23.31
CA VAL A 661 5.14 41.96 24.06
C VAL A 661 6.09 42.65 23.10
N SER A 662 6.25 43.96 23.27
CA SER A 662 7.28 44.76 22.62
C SER A 662 8.20 45.29 23.71
N SER A 663 9.47 44.93 23.65
CA SER A 663 10.44 45.33 24.67
C SER A 663 11.65 45.95 24.00
N SER A 664 11.89 47.22 24.29
CA SER A 664 13.07 47.94 23.82
C SER A 664 14.33 47.33 24.44
N ASN A 665 15.34 47.11 23.61
CA ASN A 665 16.65 46.55 24.01
C ASN A 665 16.61 45.17 24.70
N ASN A 666 15.49 44.44 24.62
CA ASN A 666 15.33 43.10 25.22
C ASN A 666 15.58 41.96 24.22
N GLY A 667 16.12 42.28 23.05
CA GLY A 667 16.64 41.30 22.11
C GLY A 667 18.05 41.64 21.66
N CYS A 668 18.67 40.71 20.98
CA CYS A 668 19.96 40.91 20.35
C CYS A 668 20.06 40.23 19.00
N ARG A 669 21.00 40.72 18.19
CA ARG A 669 21.46 40.03 17.00
C ARG A 669 22.71 39.21 17.32
N PRO A 670 22.63 37.88 17.41
CA PRO A 670 23.81 37.07 17.63
C PRO A 670 24.76 37.16 16.44
N SER A 671 26.06 36.91 16.65
CA SER A 671 27.06 36.88 15.58
C SER A 671 26.79 35.81 14.52
N SER A 672 26.04 34.76 14.87
CA SER A 672 25.57 33.74 13.92
C SER A 672 24.56 34.31 12.90
N ASN A 673 23.84 35.38 13.23
CA ASN A 673 22.95 36.06 12.28
C ASN A 673 23.78 37.00 11.38
N THR A 674 24.33 36.44 10.31
CA THR A 674 25.11 37.17 9.30
C THR A 674 24.24 37.79 8.21
N CYS A 675 22.94 37.47 8.17
CA CYS A 675 21.98 37.91 7.16
C CYS A 675 20.71 38.54 7.79
N PRO A 676 20.84 39.71 8.45
CA PRO A 676 19.72 40.30 9.18
C PRO A 676 18.51 40.62 8.29
N CYS A 677 17.31 40.42 8.83
CA CYS A 677 16.09 40.81 8.14
C CYS A 677 16.04 42.33 7.96
N THR A 678 15.73 42.79 6.74
CA THR A 678 15.57 44.21 6.42
C THR A 678 14.16 44.49 5.93
N SER A 679 13.80 45.76 5.80
CA SER A 679 12.52 46.16 5.18
C SER A 679 12.41 45.71 3.71
N SER A 680 13.54 45.54 3.02
CA SER A 680 13.62 45.03 1.65
C SER A 680 13.71 43.50 1.57
N HIS A 681 14.04 42.81 2.66
CA HIS A 681 14.15 41.36 2.76
C HIS A 681 13.59 40.85 4.11
N PRO A 682 12.25 40.80 4.27
CA PRO A 682 11.61 40.51 5.55
C PRO A 682 11.56 39.01 5.90
N THR A 683 11.85 38.13 4.94
CA THR A 683 11.81 36.66 5.05
C THR A 683 12.96 36.04 4.27
N GLY A 684 13.43 34.86 4.68
CA GLY A 684 14.63 34.22 4.15
C GLY A 684 15.90 34.84 4.74
N CYS A 685 15.85 35.20 6.02
CA CYS A 685 16.89 35.93 6.76
C CYS A 685 17.25 35.21 8.06
N GLY A 686 18.21 35.77 8.80
CA GLY A 686 18.71 35.15 10.02
C GLY A 686 17.82 35.40 11.24
N GLN A 687 17.83 34.49 12.20
CA GLN A 687 17.08 34.66 13.46
C GLN A 687 17.76 35.68 14.40
N ASP A 688 16.97 36.61 14.94
CA ASP A 688 17.36 37.39 16.11
C ASP A 688 17.00 36.63 17.40
N ALA A 689 17.51 37.04 18.56
CA ALA A 689 17.27 36.34 19.82
C ALA A 689 16.58 37.23 20.85
N ILE A 690 15.61 36.66 21.56
CA ILE A 690 15.07 37.26 22.78
C ILE A 690 16.11 37.07 23.88
N ASN A 691 16.35 38.12 24.69
CA ASN A 691 17.29 38.06 25.81
C ASN A 691 16.70 37.32 27.03
N ALA A 692 16.20 36.12 26.82
CA ALA A 692 15.74 35.25 27.90
C ALA A 692 16.96 34.78 28.73
N ASN A 693 16.84 34.78 30.05
CA ASN A 693 17.88 34.31 30.98
C ASN A 693 19.27 34.94 30.76
N ASN A 694 19.32 36.22 30.38
CA ASN A 694 20.57 36.94 30.07
C ASN A 694 21.41 36.28 28.96
N TRP A 695 20.77 35.62 27.99
CA TRP A 695 21.45 34.91 26.90
C TRP A 695 22.21 35.84 25.94
N CYS A 696 21.73 37.07 25.75
CA CYS A 696 22.34 38.01 24.82
C CYS A 696 23.64 38.59 25.38
N ASP A 697 24.76 38.21 24.78
CA ASP A 697 26.08 38.77 25.09
C ASP A 697 26.06 40.32 25.04
N PRO A 698 26.77 41.01 25.94
CA PRO A 698 26.88 42.47 25.92
C PRO A 698 27.44 43.04 24.60
N SER A 699 28.28 42.29 23.88
CA SER A 699 28.87 42.69 22.58
C SER A 699 27.88 42.64 21.42
N TYR A 700 26.75 41.92 21.55
CA TYR A 700 25.78 41.78 20.48
C TYR A 700 24.93 43.05 20.32
N PRO A 701 24.63 43.48 19.07
CA PRO A 701 23.72 44.58 18.80
C PRO A 701 22.38 44.36 19.48
N LYS A 702 21.95 45.30 20.32
CA LYS A 702 20.66 45.24 21.01
C LYS A 702 19.54 45.71 20.10
N LEU A 703 18.41 45.01 20.15
CA LEU A 703 17.25 45.24 19.28
C LEU A 703 15.96 45.37 20.10
N THR A 704 15.01 46.11 19.54
CA THR A 704 13.63 46.11 19.99
C THR A 704 12.89 45.02 19.24
N LEU A 705 12.43 43.98 19.94
CA LEU A 705 11.71 42.86 19.35
C LEU A 705 10.23 42.91 19.76
N THR A 706 9.37 42.44 18.85
CA THR A 706 7.94 42.26 19.13
C THR A 706 7.55 40.82 18.81
N TYR A 707 7.11 40.08 19.84
CA TYR A 707 6.80 38.66 19.74
C TYR A 707 5.52 38.29 20.48
N ASP A 708 4.96 37.14 20.11
CA ASP A 708 3.77 36.60 20.74
C ASP A 708 4.12 35.96 22.09
N LYS A 709 3.44 36.34 23.17
CA LYS A 709 3.74 35.82 24.51
C LYS A 709 3.37 34.35 24.64
N ALA A 710 2.34 33.89 23.93
CA ALA A 710 1.83 32.52 24.08
C ALA A 710 2.88 31.47 23.68
N GLY A 711 3.72 31.78 22.68
CA GLY A 711 4.76 30.87 22.19
C GLY A 711 5.90 30.59 23.17
N VAL A 712 6.17 31.52 24.09
CA VAL A 712 7.35 31.47 24.98
C VAL A 712 7.27 30.31 25.99
N GLN A 713 6.06 29.95 26.43
CA GLN A 713 5.85 28.89 27.42
C GLN A 713 4.84 27.86 26.91
N GLY A 714 5.22 26.58 26.89
CA GLY A 714 4.34 25.49 26.50
C GLY A 714 3.18 25.26 27.48
N ILE A 715 2.11 24.61 27.01
CA ILE A 715 0.98 24.14 27.81
C ILE A 715 1.47 23.06 28.76
N THR A 716 1.25 23.23 30.07
CA THR A 716 1.60 22.21 31.06
C THR A 716 0.75 20.95 30.88
N ILE A 717 1.40 19.80 30.76
CA ILE A 717 0.77 18.49 30.75
C ILE A 717 1.17 17.75 32.02
N THR A 718 0.18 17.29 32.78
CA THR A 718 0.38 16.48 33.99
C THR A 718 0.35 14.97 33.67
N SER A 719 0.48 14.13 34.71
CA SER A 719 0.53 12.67 34.54
C SER A 719 -0.75 12.08 33.97
N ASN A 720 -0.61 10.89 33.36
CA ASN A 720 -1.70 10.04 32.86
C ASN A 720 -2.56 10.74 31.80
N LYS A 721 -1.92 11.30 30.77
CA LYS A 721 -2.60 12.02 29.68
C LYS A 721 -2.29 11.34 28.35
N SER A 722 -3.32 11.17 27.53
CA SER A 722 -3.18 10.87 26.10
C SER A 722 -3.75 12.03 25.32
N LEU A 723 -2.90 12.81 24.64
CA LEU A 723 -3.32 13.81 23.68
C LEU A 723 -3.30 13.19 22.28
N ILE A 724 -4.46 13.11 21.64
CA ILE A 724 -4.67 12.35 20.40
C ILE A 724 -5.27 13.29 19.34
N GLY A 725 -4.65 13.33 18.17
CA GLY A 725 -5.24 13.99 17.01
C GLY A 725 -6.19 13.07 16.23
N ASP A 726 -7.34 13.60 15.83
CA ASP A 726 -8.31 12.96 14.93
C ASP A 726 -8.16 13.51 13.51
N GLY A 727 -7.56 12.70 12.65
CA GLY A 727 -7.19 13.07 11.28
C GLY A 727 -6.09 14.14 11.20
N ALA A 728 -5.89 14.69 9.99
CA ALA A 728 -4.83 15.68 9.72
C ALA A 728 -5.14 17.11 10.20
N ALA A 729 -6.36 17.36 10.72
CA ALA A 729 -6.79 18.70 11.16
C ALA A 729 -6.40 19.04 12.61
N ALA A 730 -5.80 18.09 13.34
CA ALA A 730 -5.37 18.22 14.72
C ALA A 730 -4.09 19.06 14.85
N VAL A 731 -4.25 20.37 15.01
CA VAL A 731 -3.12 21.34 15.03
C VAL A 731 -3.13 22.17 16.31
N ILE A 732 -1.99 22.34 16.96
CA ILE A 732 -1.74 23.33 18.00
C ILE A 732 -0.84 24.42 17.40
N ARG A 733 -1.37 25.64 17.28
CA ARG A 733 -0.68 26.74 16.61
C ARG A 733 -0.34 27.84 17.60
N GLY A 734 0.89 28.33 17.60
CA GLY A 734 1.32 29.46 18.44
C GLY A 734 1.74 29.12 19.87
N LYS A 735 1.68 27.85 20.29
CA LYS A 735 2.07 27.40 21.64
C LYS A 735 2.53 25.95 21.64
N GLY A 736 3.51 25.62 22.46
CA GLY A 736 4.09 24.28 22.58
C GLY A 736 3.46 23.46 23.71
N LEU A 737 4.04 22.30 23.99
CA LEU A 737 3.68 21.39 25.07
C LEU A 737 4.84 21.27 26.07
N ARG A 738 4.53 21.23 27.37
CA ARG A 738 5.51 21.09 28.45
C ARG A 738 5.09 19.98 29.41
N ILE A 739 5.79 18.85 29.35
CA ILE A 739 5.64 17.71 30.25
C ILE A 739 6.75 17.80 31.29
N ALA A 740 6.44 18.26 32.49
CA ALA A 740 7.47 18.54 33.48
C ALA A 740 6.98 18.42 34.91
N ASN A 741 7.82 18.80 35.87
CA ASN A 741 7.50 18.87 37.29
C ASN A 741 7.06 17.51 37.88
N GLY A 742 7.68 16.41 37.44
CA GLY A 742 7.37 15.05 37.90
C GLY A 742 6.19 14.40 37.18
N ALA A 743 5.65 15.01 36.13
CA ALA A 743 4.62 14.38 35.29
C ALA A 743 5.16 13.08 34.69
N LYS A 744 4.34 12.04 34.60
CA LYS A 744 4.72 10.73 34.03
C LYS A 744 3.57 10.04 33.33
N ASN A 745 3.87 9.05 32.49
CA ASN A 745 2.88 8.29 31.74
C ASN A 745 2.04 9.19 30.82
N VAL A 746 2.69 9.74 29.80
CA VAL A 746 2.07 10.69 28.85
C VAL A 746 2.26 10.21 27.41
N ILE A 747 1.19 10.30 26.63
CA ILE A 747 1.18 9.99 25.20
C ILE A 747 0.77 11.25 24.44
N VAL A 748 1.53 11.60 23.41
CA VAL A 748 1.17 12.64 22.42
C VAL A 748 1.21 11.97 21.05
N GLN A 749 0.04 11.80 20.42
CA GLN A 749 -0.09 11.09 19.16
C GLN A 749 -0.89 11.89 18.12
N ASN A 750 -0.42 11.91 16.88
CA ASN A 750 -1.14 12.48 15.72
C ASN A 750 -1.39 14.00 15.76
N VAL A 751 -0.52 14.78 16.38
CA VAL A 751 -0.72 16.24 16.53
C VAL A 751 0.33 17.02 15.76
N ALA A 752 -0.09 18.06 15.04
CA ALA A 752 0.83 19.03 14.47
C ALA A 752 1.03 20.22 15.42
N ILE A 753 2.28 20.66 15.64
CA ILE A 753 2.63 21.82 16.45
C ILE A 753 3.40 22.82 15.58
N THR A 754 2.89 24.05 15.44
CA THR A 754 3.49 25.00 14.49
C THR A 754 3.37 26.48 14.87
N GLU A 755 4.17 27.30 14.22
CA GLU A 755 4.21 28.77 14.31
C GLU A 755 4.45 29.34 15.71
N LEU A 756 5.56 28.94 16.34
CA LEU A 756 5.95 29.40 17.67
C LEU A 756 7.04 30.46 17.56
N ASN A 757 6.68 31.69 17.16
CA ASN A 757 7.62 32.81 16.97
C ASN A 757 8.88 32.40 16.16
N PRO A 758 8.74 31.86 14.93
CA PRO A 758 9.84 31.27 14.18
C PRO A 758 11.03 32.21 13.94
N GLN A 759 10.80 33.52 13.93
CA GLN A 759 11.84 34.53 13.72
C GLN A 759 12.77 34.77 14.93
N TYR A 760 12.43 34.25 16.11
CA TYR A 760 13.17 34.55 17.34
C TYR A 760 13.69 33.30 18.06
N ILE A 761 15.00 33.25 18.28
CA ILE A 761 15.60 32.33 19.26
C ILE A 761 15.02 32.68 20.64
N TRP A 762 14.66 31.65 21.41
CA TRP A 762 13.86 31.76 22.65
C TRP A 762 12.40 32.19 22.46
N GLY A 763 11.91 32.25 21.22
CA GLY A 763 10.51 32.56 20.91
C GLY A 763 9.53 31.44 21.26
N GLY A 764 10.01 30.20 21.40
CA GLY A 764 9.21 29.06 21.83
C GLY A 764 9.83 27.72 21.45
N ASP A 765 9.57 26.70 22.27
CA ASP A 765 9.88 25.30 22.00
C ASP A 765 8.58 24.52 21.79
N ALA A 766 8.55 23.60 20.83
CA ALA A 766 7.33 22.86 20.51
C ALA A 766 7.01 21.77 21.53
N ILE A 767 7.98 20.94 21.92
CA ILE A 767 7.79 19.91 22.94
C ILE A 767 8.95 19.96 23.93
N THR A 768 8.62 20.20 25.20
CA THR A 768 9.56 20.27 26.32
C THR A 768 9.29 19.17 27.34
N LEU A 769 10.30 18.36 27.63
CA LEU A 769 10.30 17.36 28.70
C LEU A 769 11.35 17.75 29.73
N ASP A 770 10.98 17.81 31.00
CA ASP A 770 11.92 18.14 32.07
C ASP A 770 11.47 17.56 33.41
N ASN A 771 12.26 16.67 34.01
CA ASN A 771 11.87 15.92 35.21
C ASN A 771 10.55 15.15 34.99
N THR A 772 10.60 14.13 34.12
CA THR A 772 9.46 13.31 33.70
C THR A 772 9.87 11.85 33.51
N ASP A 773 8.92 10.95 33.27
CA ASP A 773 9.20 9.55 32.92
C ASP A 773 8.05 8.94 32.11
N LEU A 774 8.39 7.97 31.27
CA LEU A 774 7.45 7.17 30.49
C LEU A 774 6.61 8.04 29.54
N VAL A 775 7.28 8.70 28.59
CA VAL A 775 6.66 9.59 27.61
C VAL A 775 6.80 9.00 26.20
N TRP A 776 5.70 9.01 25.45
CA TRP A 776 5.68 8.58 24.06
C TRP A 776 5.14 9.68 23.14
N ILE A 777 5.96 10.04 22.15
CA ILE A 777 5.65 11.05 21.13
C ILE A 777 5.62 10.34 19.78
N ASP A 778 4.44 10.27 19.16
CA ASP A 778 4.22 9.45 17.97
C ASP A 778 3.41 10.17 16.88
N HIS A 779 3.81 10.07 15.62
CA HIS A 779 3.09 10.73 14.51
C HIS A 779 2.83 12.23 14.76
N VAL A 780 3.77 12.92 15.40
CA VAL A 780 3.73 14.37 15.58
C VAL A 780 4.46 15.03 14.41
N THR A 781 3.91 16.15 13.93
CA THR A 781 4.62 17.04 12.99
C THR A 781 4.97 18.34 13.69
N VAL A 782 6.25 18.71 13.69
CA VAL A 782 6.71 20.00 14.23
C VAL A 782 7.30 20.85 13.12
N SER A 783 6.88 22.11 13.03
CA SER A 783 7.40 23.08 12.06
C SER A 783 7.36 24.51 12.58
N LEU A 784 8.13 25.42 11.97
CA LEU A 784 8.08 26.87 12.24
C LEU A 784 8.17 27.23 13.74
N THR A 785 9.16 26.66 14.44
CA THR A 785 9.46 26.97 15.84
C THR A 785 10.56 28.04 15.93
N GLY A 786 10.53 28.88 16.96
CA GLY A 786 11.60 29.86 17.21
C GLY A 786 12.88 29.17 17.69
N ARG A 787 12.75 28.09 18.47
CA ARG A 787 13.86 27.30 18.99
C ARG A 787 13.57 25.80 18.86
N GLN A 788 13.67 25.02 19.94
CA GLN A 788 13.73 23.56 19.87
C GLN A 788 12.40 22.97 19.37
N GLN A 789 12.49 22.05 18.41
CA GLN A 789 11.32 21.24 18.03
C GLN A 789 11.05 20.17 19.09
N LEU A 790 12.10 19.58 19.66
CA LEU A 790 12.03 18.70 20.83
C LEU A 790 13.18 19.02 21.78
N VAL A 791 12.88 19.20 23.07
CA VAL A 791 13.88 19.38 24.11
C VAL A 791 13.60 18.51 25.33
N LEU A 792 14.63 17.81 25.80
CA LEU A 792 14.65 17.00 27.02
C LEU A 792 15.71 17.57 27.97
N GLY A 793 15.32 17.88 29.21
CA GLY A 793 16.23 18.31 30.28
C GLY A 793 15.97 19.72 30.82
N ASN A 794 16.76 20.18 31.81
CA ASN A 794 17.98 19.55 32.34
C ASN A 794 17.76 18.47 33.42
N GLY A 795 16.55 18.35 33.97
CA GLY A 795 16.17 17.24 34.85
C GLY A 795 16.09 15.90 34.08
N PRO A 796 15.92 14.78 34.79
CA PRO A 796 15.82 13.48 34.14
C PRO A 796 14.47 13.33 33.43
N SER A 797 14.48 13.05 32.13
CA SER A 797 13.30 12.66 31.35
C SER A 797 13.09 11.13 31.34
N ASN A 798 14.08 10.38 31.83
CA ASN A 798 14.06 8.93 31.99
C ASN A 798 13.68 8.21 30.68
N ARG A 799 12.57 7.48 30.62
CA ARG A 799 12.17 6.65 29.48
C ARG A 799 11.33 7.43 28.46
N VAL A 800 11.90 7.68 27.28
CA VAL A 800 11.22 8.41 26.21
C VAL A 800 11.32 7.64 24.88
N SER A 801 10.20 7.49 24.18
CA SER A 801 10.19 7.00 22.80
C SER A 801 9.61 8.07 21.87
N VAL A 802 10.31 8.36 20.78
CA VAL A 802 9.98 9.35 19.77
C VAL A 802 9.91 8.60 18.44
N THR A 803 8.70 8.32 17.99
CA THR A 803 8.46 7.40 16.86
C THR A 803 7.64 8.03 15.74
N ASN A 804 8.00 7.76 14.48
CA ASN A 804 7.22 8.17 13.30
C ASN A 804 6.89 9.68 13.26
N ASN A 805 7.74 10.56 13.81
CA ASN A 805 7.49 12.00 13.82
C ASN A 805 8.11 12.69 12.60
N VAL A 806 7.59 13.84 12.22
CA VAL A 806 8.18 14.74 11.22
C VAL A 806 8.71 15.98 11.92
N PHE A 807 10.00 16.22 11.75
CA PHE A 807 10.72 17.41 12.16
C PHE A 807 11.05 18.23 10.91
N ASP A 808 10.12 19.11 10.53
CA ASP A 808 10.21 19.95 9.32
C ASP A 808 10.96 21.23 9.65
N GLY A 809 12.19 21.34 9.17
CA GLY A 809 13.04 22.49 9.42
C GLY A 809 12.93 23.62 8.39
N ARG A 810 12.04 23.53 7.39
CA ARG A 810 11.85 24.62 6.43
C ARG A 810 11.35 25.88 7.15
N THR A 811 12.11 26.96 7.05
CA THR A 811 11.78 28.21 7.71
C THR A 811 12.22 29.42 6.89
N SER A 812 11.49 30.53 7.05
CA SER A 812 11.92 31.83 6.52
C SER A 812 12.93 32.53 7.44
N TRP A 813 13.20 31.99 8.63
CA TRP A 813 14.13 32.55 9.60
C TRP A 813 14.99 31.43 10.18
N SER A 814 16.26 31.38 9.79
CA SER A 814 17.19 30.31 10.20
C SER A 814 18.40 30.90 10.91
N ALA A 815 18.94 30.23 11.92
CA ALA A 815 20.19 30.68 12.55
C ALA A 815 21.40 30.56 11.60
N SER A 816 21.28 29.75 10.55
CA SER A 816 22.27 29.45 9.51
C SER A 816 22.11 30.30 8.24
N CYS A 817 21.10 31.17 8.14
CA CYS A 817 20.92 32.07 7.01
C CYS A 817 20.62 31.40 5.64
N ASP A 818 20.17 30.15 5.64
CA ASP A 818 19.96 29.31 4.45
C ASP A 818 18.52 28.80 4.30
N GLY A 819 17.68 28.99 5.33
CA GLY A 819 16.29 28.52 5.36
C GLY A 819 16.10 27.16 6.03
N ASP A 820 17.17 26.57 6.56
CA ASP A 820 17.16 25.30 7.28
C ASP A 820 17.23 25.54 8.81
N HIS A 821 16.38 24.85 9.57
CA HIS A 821 16.24 25.08 11.02
C HIS A 821 17.39 24.45 11.83
N TYR A 822 18.02 25.22 12.69
CA TYR A 822 19.17 24.76 13.49
C TYR A 822 18.78 24.08 14.82
N TRP A 823 17.60 24.42 15.36
CA TRP A 823 17.20 24.03 16.73
C TRP A 823 16.21 22.86 16.68
N THR A 824 16.68 21.68 16.28
CA THR A 824 15.78 20.54 16.00
C THR A 824 15.49 19.73 17.27
N ILE A 825 16.38 18.82 17.66
CA ILE A 825 16.23 17.88 18.78
C ILE A 825 17.39 18.07 19.77
N TYR A 826 17.09 18.45 21.00
CA TYR A 826 18.08 18.70 22.04
C TYR A 826 17.87 17.82 23.27
N LEU A 827 18.74 16.83 23.45
CA LEU A 827 18.63 15.78 24.47
C LEU A 827 19.71 15.99 25.54
N THR A 828 19.34 16.64 26.65
CA THR A 828 20.26 17.02 27.72
C THR A 828 19.73 16.70 29.11
N GLY A 829 18.93 15.64 29.24
CA GLY A 829 18.53 15.16 30.55
C GLY A 829 19.67 14.47 31.29
N SER A 830 19.55 14.43 32.60
CA SER A 830 20.60 13.92 33.50
C SER A 830 20.59 12.40 33.68
N SER A 831 19.59 11.69 33.15
CA SER A 831 19.53 10.22 33.20
C SER A 831 18.53 9.67 32.18
N ASP A 832 18.71 10.04 30.91
CA ASP A 832 17.71 9.81 29.87
C ASP A 832 18.01 8.53 29.08
N LYS A 833 16.94 7.83 28.68
CA LYS A 833 16.94 6.69 27.77
C LYS A 833 15.92 6.98 26.66
N VAL A 834 16.44 7.34 25.48
CA VAL A 834 15.65 7.85 24.36
C VAL A 834 15.70 6.87 23.18
N THR A 835 14.54 6.45 22.70
CA THR A 835 14.40 5.74 21.42
C THR A 835 13.96 6.74 20.36
N LEU A 836 14.78 6.93 19.32
CA LEU A 836 14.42 7.65 18.10
C LEU A 836 14.19 6.62 16.99
N LYS A 837 12.93 6.39 16.59
CA LYS A 837 12.60 5.39 15.56
C LYS A 837 11.72 5.95 14.44
N ASN A 838 12.04 5.65 13.19
CA ASN A 838 11.22 6.01 12.02
C ASN A 838 10.89 7.52 11.89
N ASN A 839 11.67 8.41 12.50
CA ASN A 839 11.42 9.84 12.38
C ASN A 839 11.94 10.36 11.05
N TYR A 840 11.23 11.33 10.47
CA TYR A 840 11.68 12.09 9.31
C TYR A 840 12.22 13.44 9.78
N ILE A 841 13.51 13.68 9.56
CA ILE A 841 14.19 14.90 9.98
C ILE A 841 14.77 15.55 8.73
N HIS A 842 14.24 16.70 8.32
CA HIS A 842 14.63 17.29 7.05
C HIS A 842 14.67 18.81 7.04
N ASN A 843 15.46 19.39 6.12
CA ASN A 843 15.65 20.83 6.01
C ASN A 843 16.15 21.46 7.31
N THR A 844 17.14 20.82 7.94
CA THR A 844 17.74 21.29 9.20
C THR A 844 19.22 21.62 9.00
N SER A 845 19.82 22.34 9.95
CA SER A 845 21.24 22.74 9.86
C SER A 845 22.04 22.38 11.12
N GLY A 846 21.39 21.87 12.16
CA GLY A 846 22.03 21.53 13.42
C GLY A 846 21.15 20.74 14.37
N ARG A 847 21.78 20.20 15.42
CA ARG A 847 21.10 19.58 16.58
C ARG A 847 20.03 18.57 16.17
N GLY A 848 20.31 17.69 15.21
CA GLY A 848 19.35 16.70 14.72
C GLY A 848 19.83 15.27 14.94
N PRO A 849 20.18 14.80 16.16
CA PRO A 849 20.04 15.46 17.47
C PRO A 849 21.36 15.97 18.08
N LYS A 850 21.28 16.97 18.99
CA LYS A 850 22.35 17.27 19.95
C LYS A 850 22.10 16.53 21.26
N ILE A 851 23.12 15.86 21.77
CA ILE A 851 23.06 14.96 22.92
C ILE A 851 24.13 15.38 23.92
N ALA A 852 23.73 15.51 25.19
CA ALA A 852 24.64 15.90 26.26
C ALA A 852 24.25 15.25 27.59
N GLN A 853 24.96 15.67 28.64
CA GLN A 853 24.85 15.13 30.00
C GLN A 853 24.97 13.60 30.01
N ASN A 854 23.96 12.90 30.52
CA ASN A 854 23.91 11.46 30.69
C ASN A 854 22.64 10.93 30.02
N THR A 855 22.74 10.77 28.70
CA THR A 855 21.63 10.40 27.82
C THR A 855 22.05 9.24 26.92
N LEU A 856 21.31 8.15 27.00
CA LEU A 856 21.43 6.97 26.15
C LEU A 856 20.43 7.07 24.99
N VAL A 857 20.89 7.10 23.74
CA VAL A 857 20.06 7.26 22.55
C VAL A 857 20.17 6.03 21.65
N HIS A 858 19.03 5.40 21.35
CA HIS A 858 18.89 4.39 20.30
C HIS A 858 18.25 5.03 19.07
N ALA A 859 19.06 5.32 18.05
CA ALA A 859 18.62 5.87 16.77
C ALA A 859 18.48 4.76 15.73
N VAL A 860 17.24 4.37 15.42
CA VAL A 860 16.94 3.23 14.56
C VAL A 860 15.96 3.57 13.45
N ASN A 861 16.28 3.24 12.20
CA ASN A 861 15.39 3.42 11.04
C ASN A 861 14.83 4.83 10.83
N ASN A 862 15.54 5.87 11.27
CA ASN A 862 15.16 7.25 10.95
C ASN A 862 15.67 7.63 9.56
N TYR A 863 15.08 8.69 8.99
CA TYR A 863 15.47 9.26 7.72
C TYR A 863 15.86 10.72 7.89
N TRP A 864 17.13 11.04 7.61
CA TRP A 864 17.64 12.40 7.52
C TRP A 864 17.78 12.81 6.06
N SER A 865 17.25 13.97 5.71
CA SER A 865 17.25 14.48 4.33
C SER A 865 17.52 15.98 4.25
N ASN A 866 18.35 16.41 3.31
CA ASN A 866 18.65 17.83 3.04
C ASN A 866 19.05 18.60 4.31
N LEU A 867 20.31 18.42 4.72
CA LEU A 867 20.86 18.99 5.95
C LEU A 867 22.20 19.69 5.66
N SER A 868 22.15 21.02 5.56
CA SER A 868 23.26 21.94 5.15
C SER A 868 24.38 22.14 6.19
N GLY A 869 24.29 21.46 7.33
CA GLY A 869 25.16 21.64 8.48
C GLY A 869 25.52 20.31 9.13
N HIS A 870 25.08 20.08 10.37
CA HIS A 870 25.34 18.82 11.06
C HIS A 870 24.11 18.16 11.71
N ALA A 871 24.07 16.82 11.73
CA ALA A 871 23.01 16.07 12.39
C ALA A 871 23.35 15.80 13.86
N PHE A 872 24.19 14.79 14.15
CA PHE A 872 24.52 14.37 15.51
C PHE A 872 25.60 15.27 16.14
N ASP A 873 25.37 15.69 17.38
CA ASP A 873 26.36 16.36 18.24
C ASP A 873 26.38 15.67 19.62
N ALA A 874 27.29 14.70 19.81
CA ALA A 874 27.48 13.96 21.05
C ALA A 874 28.51 14.66 21.96
N SER A 875 28.05 15.70 22.66
CA SER A 875 28.92 16.72 23.27
C SER A 875 29.49 16.37 24.65
N SER A 876 29.00 15.34 25.35
CA SER A 876 29.46 14.92 26.68
C SER A 876 29.84 13.45 26.72
N SER A 877 30.71 13.04 27.65
CA SER A 877 31.10 11.63 27.83
C SER A 877 29.94 10.70 28.18
N GLY A 878 28.87 11.22 28.80
CA GLY A 878 27.64 10.48 29.08
C GLY A 878 26.61 10.50 27.93
N ALA A 879 26.90 11.14 26.79
CA ALA A 879 26.05 11.11 25.60
C ALA A 879 26.34 9.86 24.77
N VAL A 880 25.62 8.77 25.03
CA VAL A 880 25.87 7.47 24.41
C VAL A 880 24.87 7.23 23.27
N VAL A 881 25.36 6.88 22.08
CA VAL A 881 24.52 6.72 20.88
C VAL A 881 24.74 5.38 20.21
N LEU A 882 23.65 4.69 19.88
CA LEU A 882 23.62 3.55 18.97
C LEU A 882 22.80 3.92 17.73
N ALA A 883 23.46 4.02 16.57
CA ALA A 883 22.82 4.32 15.29
C ALA A 883 22.83 3.08 14.36
N GLU A 884 21.66 2.55 14.04
CA GLU A 884 21.49 1.40 13.14
C GLU A 884 20.31 1.55 12.18
N GLY A 885 20.44 1.02 10.97
CA GLY A 885 19.36 0.96 9.98
C GLY A 885 18.82 2.32 9.52
N ASN A 886 19.53 3.43 9.76
CA ASN A 886 19.09 4.76 9.37
C ASN A 886 19.49 5.10 7.92
N VAL A 887 18.79 6.06 7.32
CA VAL A 887 19.10 6.60 5.99
C VAL A 887 19.49 8.07 6.13
N PHE A 888 20.61 8.45 5.52
CA PHE A 888 21.08 9.83 5.39
C PHE A 888 21.18 10.17 3.90
N GLU A 889 20.48 11.20 3.46
CA GLU A 889 20.44 11.67 2.06
C GLU A 889 20.70 13.18 2.03
N ASP A 890 21.76 13.61 1.34
CA ASP A 890 22.16 15.02 1.28
C ASP A 890 22.40 15.64 2.68
N VAL A 891 23.19 14.95 3.52
CA VAL A 891 23.56 15.39 4.88
C VAL A 891 25.05 15.72 4.93
N ASP A 892 25.38 17.01 5.05
CA ASP A 892 26.77 17.47 4.95
C ASP A 892 27.67 16.87 6.04
N THR A 893 27.24 16.93 7.30
CA THR A 893 27.99 16.37 8.44
C THR A 893 27.09 15.50 9.32
N PRO A 894 27.01 14.18 9.09
CA PRO A 894 26.19 13.31 9.92
C PRO A 894 26.59 13.30 11.41
N LEU A 895 27.89 13.39 11.73
CA LEU A 895 28.40 13.51 13.10
C LEU A 895 29.39 14.66 13.20
N LEU A 896 29.09 15.62 14.07
CA LEU A 896 29.96 16.75 14.36
C LEU A 896 31.22 16.29 15.11
N ALA A 897 32.39 16.72 14.63
CA ALA A 897 33.67 16.41 15.25
C ALA A 897 33.88 17.15 16.59
N GLY A 898 34.74 16.61 17.45
CA GLY A 898 35.12 17.24 18.73
C GLY A 898 34.19 16.93 19.90
N GLY A 899 33.16 16.09 19.69
CA GLY A 899 32.35 15.53 20.77
C GLY A 899 33.09 14.47 21.58
N ASN A 900 32.78 14.37 22.87
CA ASN A 900 33.37 13.39 23.80
C ASN A 900 32.48 12.17 24.05
N GLY A 901 31.26 12.14 23.50
CA GLY A 901 30.31 11.06 23.71
C GLY A 901 30.58 9.82 22.86
N PRO A 902 30.42 8.60 23.40
CA PRO A 902 30.58 7.38 22.63
C PRO A 902 29.42 7.19 21.64
N VAL A 903 29.75 6.93 20.38
CA VAL A 903 28.80 6.77 19.26
C VAL A 903 29.14 5.51 18.49
N TYR A 904 28.19 4.58 18.41
CA TYR A 904 28.31 3.40 17.58
C TYR A 904 27.52 3.59 16.29
N VAL A 905 28.19 3.46 15.15
CA VAL A 905 27.57 3.51 13.83
C VAL A 905 27.68 2.12 13.20
N ALA A 906 26.53 1.49 12.98
CA ALA A 906 26.46 0.19 12.33
C ALA A 906 26.72 0.30 10.82
N TYR A 907 27.67 -0.50 10.35
CA TYR A 907 27.98 -0.76 8.94
C TYR A 907 28.09 -2.26 8.73
N SER A 908 28.01 -2.73 7.48
CA SER A 908 28.07 -4.16 7.15
C SER A 908 29.31 -4.87 7.71
N SER A 909 30.42 -4.14 7.90
CA SER A 909 31.66 -4.66 8.46
C SER A 909 31.64 -4.89 9.97
N ASN A 910 30.72 -4.30 10.73
CA ASN A 910 30.74 -4.32 12.20
C ASN A 910 29.43 -4.77 12.87
N VAL A 911 28.36 -5.07 12.12
CA VAL A 911 27.03 -5.41 12.67
C VAL A 911 27.00 -6.51 13.75
N GLY A 912 27.94 -7.47 13.69
CA GLY A 912 28.03 -8.57 14.66
C GLY A 912 28.39 -8.14 16.10
N GLN A 913 28.99 -6.96 16.30
CA GLN A 913 29.36 -6.48 17.64
C GLN A 913 28.14 -6.23 18.54
N CYS A 914 26.98 -5.99 17.95
CA CYS A 914 25.74 -5.76 18.69
C CYS A 914 25.16 -7.03 19.31
N GLN A 915 25.58 -8.23 18.88
CA GLN A 915 25.03 -9.50 19.34
C GLN A 915 25.12 -9.65 20.87
N SER A 916 26.23 -9.23 21.48
CA SER A 916 26.44 -9.34 22.94
C SER A 916 25.67 -8.31 23.77
N ALA A 917 25.30 -7.17 23.17
CA ALA A 917 24.62 -6.07 23.86
C ALA A 917 23.09 -6.13 23.66
N LEU A 918 22.64 -6.45 22.44
CA LEU A 918 21.24 -6.39 22.03
C LEU A 918 20.59 -7.78 21.88
N GLY A 919 21.38 -8.86 21.89
CA GLY A 919 20.91 -10.22 21.59
C GLY A 919 20.62 -10.48 20.11
N ARG A 920 20.93 -9.51 19.24
CA ARG A 920 20.82 -9.58 17.77
C ARG A 920 21.92 -8.77 17.11
N GLU A 921 22.21 -9.06 15.86
CA GLU A 921 23.04 -8.19 15.03
C GLU A 921 22.37 -6.82 14.81
N CYS A 922 23.19 -5.79 14.61
CA CYS A 922 22.72 -4.48 14.20
C CYS A 922 22.37 -4.47 12.71
N VAL A 923 21.60 -3.47 12.27
CA VAL A 923 21.36 -3.22 10.84
C VAL A 923 22.28 -2.10 10.34
N PRO A 924 22.96 -2.24 9.19
CA PRO A 924 23.83 -1.19 8.68
C PRO A 924 23.04 0.08 8.32
N ASN A 925 23.64 1.25 8.49
CA ASN A 925 23.10 2.53 8.00
C ASN A 925 23.38 2.70 6.49
N SER A 926 22.60 3.56 5.83
CA SER A 926 22.79 3.94 4.41
C SER A 926 23.04 5.43 4.30
N LEU A 927 24.05 5.81 3.52
CA LEU A 927 24.42 7.20 3.25
C LEU A 927 24.42 7.44 1.74
N SER A 928 23.79 8.52 1.30
CA SER A 928 23.78 8.99 -0.09
C SER A 928 24.10 10.48 -0.09
N ASN A 929 25.05 10.92 -0.92
CA ASN A 929 25.49 12.32 -1.00
C ASN A 929 25.73 12.98 0.37
N SER A 930 26.23 12.21 1.34
CA SER A 930 26.38 12.64 2.72
C SER A 930 27.83 12.53 3.17
N GLY A 931 28.21 13.33 4.17
CA GLY A 931 29.53 13.23 4.81
C GLY A 931 29.77 11.89 5.50
N ALA A 932 31.00 11.66 5.96
CA ALA A 932 31.33 10.43 6.67
C ALA A 932 30.62 10.36 8.03
N PHE A 933 30.07 9.19 8.38
CA PHE A 933 29.46 8.95 9.69
C PHE A 933 30.25 7.89 10.46
N ASN A 934 31.34 8.32 11.10
CA ASN A 934 32.27 7.42 11.80
C ASN A 934 31.96 7.37 13.29
N GLY A 935 31.75 6.17 13.83
CA GLY A 935 31.57 5.99 15.27
C GLY A 935 32.86 6.16 16.07
N VAL A 936 32.71 6.41 17.38
CA VAL A 936 33.77 6.54 18.38
C VAL A 936 33.43 5.72 19.62
N ASN A 937 34.42 5.07 20.23
CA ASN A 937 34.28 4.33 21.51
C ASN A 937 33.15 3.27 21.52
N ALA A 938 33.16 2.37 20.51
CA ALA A 938 32.16 1.31 20.35
C ALA A 938 31.93 0.44 21.60
N ALA A 939 32.99 0.11 22.35
CA ALA A 939 32.92 -0.73 23.55
C ALA A 939 32.06 -0.10 24.66
N ASP A 940 32.15 1.22 24.84
CA ASP A 940 31.36 1.96 25.84
C ASP A 940 29.87 1.93 25.47
N VAL A 941 29.56 2.07 24.17
CA VAL A 941 28.17 1.96 23.68
C VAL A 941 27.60 0.57 23.97
N MET A 942 28.34 -0.49 23.62
CA MET A 942 27.87 -1.87 23.86
C MET A 942 27.66 -2.16 25.35
N THR A 943 28.53 -1.62 26.20
CA THR A 943 28.41 -1.74 27.66
C THR A 943 27.15 -1.04 28.16
N ALA A 944 26.89 0.19 27.69
CA ALA A 944 25.73 0.96 28.09
C ALA A 944 24.40 0.35 27.63
N PHE A 945 24.38 -0.30 26.45
CA PHE A 945 23.17 -0.92 25.90
C PHE A 945 22.85 -2.29 26.52
N LYS A 946 23.86 -2.97 27.08
CA LYS A 946 23.67 -4.24 27.78
C LYS A 946 22.73 -4.05 28.97
N ASN A 947 21.62 -4.80 29.00
CA ASN A 947 20.60 -4.70 30.04
C ASN A 947 19.96 -3.30 30.20
N SER A 948 20.00 -2.45 29.16
CA SER A 948 19.47 -1.08 29.24
C SER A 948 17.94 -0.98 29.25
N GLY A 949 17.24 -2.08 28.94
CA GLY A 949 15.78 -2.18 28.96
C GLY A 949 15.23 -2.73 27.64
N THR A 950 14.00 -2.35 27.30
CA THR A 950 13.36 -2.74 26.04
C THR A 950 14.00 -2.00 24.87
N ILE A 951 14.71 -2.73 24.01
CA ILE A 951 15.33 -2.21 22.78
C ILE A 951 14.36 -2.31 21.62
N ALA A 952 14.29 -1.27 20.79
CA ALA A 952 13.43 -1.29 19.61
C ALA A 952 13.96 -2.23 18.51
N SER A 953 13.05 -2.79 17.73
CA SER A 953 13.40 -3.61 16.56
C SER A 953 13.96 -2.74 15.43
N ALA A 954 14.94 -3.27 14.68
CA ALA A 954 15.54 -2.63 13.51
C ALA A 954 15.16 -3.39 12.22
N LYS A 955 14.80 -2.65 11.17
CA LYS A 955 14.48 -3.14 9.82
C LYS A 955 15.60 -2.81 8.85
N ALA A 956 15.73 -3.58 7.78
CA ALA A 956 16.69 -3.31 6.71
C ALA A 956 16.46 -1.93 6.04
N VAL A 957 17.56 -1.25 5.69
CA VAL A 957 17.54 0.14 5.17
C VAL A 957 16.80 0.35 3.86
N GLY A 958 16.72 -0.67 2.99
CA GLY A 958 16.23 -0.52 1.62
C GLY A 958 14.78 -0.03 1.47
N ARG A 959 13.99 -0.05 2.56
CA ARG A 959 12.60 0.45 2.58
C ARG A 959 12.37 1.56 3.60
N VAL A 960 13.41 1.99 4.32
CA VAL A 960 13.28 2.97 5.42
C VAL A 960 12.85 4.32 4.89
N ARG A 961 13.49 4.84 3.84
CA ARG A 961 13.12 6.11 3.18
C ARG A 961 11.64 6.16 2.81
N ASP A 962 11.20 5.23 1.97
CA ASP A 962 9.82 5.19 1.48
C ASP A 962 8.81 4.98 2.62
N SER A 963 9.14 4.12 3.59
CA SER A 963 8.28 3.88 4.74
C SER A 963 8.17 5.10 5.64
N VAL A 964 9.26 5.81 5.92
CA VAL A 964 9.26 6.97 6.80
C VAL A 964 8.52 8.13 6.13
N VAL A 965 8.77 8.40 4.85
CA VAL A 965 8.06 9.46 4.10
C VAL A 965 6.56 9.20 4.03
N ALA A 966 6.13 7.95 3.87
CA ALA A 966 4.72 7.60 3.74
C ALA A 966 3.95 7.56 5.07
N ASN A 967 4.63 7.25 6.18
CA ASN A 967 3.94 6.96 7.44
C ASN A 967 4.26 7.95 8.57
N SER A 968 5.29 8.80 8.47
CA SER A 968 5.61 9.71 9.57
C SER A 968 4.72 10.97 9.59
N GLY A 969 4.51 11.52 10.79
CA GLY A 969 3.87 12.81 11.02
C GLY A 969 2.36 12.76 11.22
N ALA A 970 1.81 13.91 11.60
CA ALA A 970 0.39 14.08 11.86
C ALA A 970 -0.42 13.87 10.57
N GLY A 971 -1.51 13.11 10.69
CA GLY A 971 -2.37 12.69 9.59
C GLY A 971 -2.07 11.29 9.04
N ASN A 972 -0.98 10.65 9.45
CA ASN A 972 -0.49 9.38 8.88
C ASN A 972 -0.48 8.19 9.87
N VAL A 973 -1.32 8.23 10.91
CA VAL A 973 -1.41 7.18 11.96
C VAL A 973 -1.99 5.87 11.45
#